data_AF-A0A2E5S6I9-F1
#
_entry.id   AF-A0A2E5S6I9-F1
#
_cell.length_a   1.000
_cell.length_b   1.000
_cell.length_c   1.000
_cell.angle_alpha   90.00
_cell.angle_beta   90.00
_cell.angle_gamma   90.00
#
_symmetry.space_group_name_H-M   'P 1'
#
loop_
_entity.id
_entity.type
_entity.pdbx_description
1 polymer ?
#
loop_
_entity_poly.entity_id
_entity_poly.type
_entity_poly.pdbx_seq_one_letter_code
_entity_poly.pdbx_strand_id
1 'polypeptide(L)'
;MEPAAGENSPSQSPDLISSTDLKSLLLSFSPGAEREITQVEKGVQNFFMFHQSPRALVKIQELKVLSETDLKNLEAREVLRIGHYLEYSDEEQKLILQKVAIRPASLKGDQVDKILRACVRTGLSSVMRYIRHRDFRLLDQERTGQLGPMLREHLLLNPESLQDRTAFVQQLGRLESVSFEGLLESETDAPRSYVDEIVRQLARPQEELRVELELEKEKFQESFDLLDQRPERPVLYSLRRDFHLVYPPGMSMVDFEEDTFSERITEVEWIHRIFVETAGRIIHFLMPDIEVEKGDMGAGYHTELSRHPSFTAGESWPGGLEFLESLGRLIQLVQGLRNVRAEVLLGFVYQQTLKMLNMKFEPIHFDQESFQPPEKVAQKFSDKKKIYDAVMARFRKDPEVLVSLDRRSDPPGAFLIFRSNLARAFIRNKDRRSFLHLMAKEGGMGSGIYDTLIDINMPGLDTEVLSEQRELTEAIKKWEDELEKERKKRERKGRGLLARFLDWLLSLFGMDAGPEKKPDNGHSPTIEELAESAESESENKKKKKQTQRSGPKARTHLVPPNVSKAAAYVERANHGLIWLDEVVKALNSVKFDMNNTGDLLYYDQQDRFDEIRPLMKHRRLFIRKENLDNLDWLSNTAAWLENLTNAKEEHNILAQHLRHRVEDLA
;
A
#
# COMPACT_ATOMS: atom_id res chain seq x y z
N MET A 1 24.26 -37.72 1.37
CA MET A 1 24.54 -36.48 2.11
C MET A 1 23.22 -35.95 2.60
N GLU A 2 22.98 -36.09 3.90
CA GLU A 2 21.79 -35.56 4.58
C GLU A 2 21.77 -34.03 4.48
N PRO A 3 20.58 -33.41 4.39
CA PRO A 3 20.45 -31.97 4.47
C PRO A 3 20.65 -31.55 5.94
N ALA A 4 21.55 -30.59 6.15
CA ALA A 4 21.78 -29.99 7.46
C ALA A 4 20.52 -29.27 7.92
N ALA A 5 19.92 -29.78 8.99
CA ALA A 5 18.93 -29.09 9.80
C ALA A 5 19.59 -27.97 10.60
N GLY A 6 18.95 -26.80 10.66
CA GLY A 6 19.32 -25.73 11.58
C GLY A 6 19.43 -24.35 10.94
N GLU A 7 18.36 -23.86 10.30
CA GLU A 7 18.16 -22.42 10.25
C GLU A 7 17.91 -21.93 11.69
N ASN A 8 18.83 -21.10 12.19
CA ASN A 8 18.85 -20.59 13.55
C ASN A 8 17.51 -19.94 13.92
N SER A 9 16.74 -20.62 14.76
CA SER A 9 15.72 -19.95 15.59
C SER A 9 16.47 -18.94 16.47
N PRO A 10 16.01 -17.68 16.60
CA PRO A 10 16.63 -16.76 17.55
C PRO A 10 16.62 -17.42 18.92
N SER A 11 17.80 -17.51 19.55
CA SER A 11 17.95 -18.10 20.88
C SER A 11 17.03 -17.36 21.84
N GLN A 12 16.00 -18.06 22.33
CA GLN A 12 15.06 -17.52 23.30
C GLN A 12 15.83 -17.08 24.56
N SER A 13 15.49 -15.92 25.12
CA SER A 13 16.06 -15.51 26.41
C SER A 13 15.77 -16.60 27.46
N PRO A 14 16.71 -16.90 28.37
CA PRO A 14 16.44 -17.83 29.46
C PRO A 14 15.40 -17.24 30.42
N ASP A 15 14.68 -18.12 31.11
CA ASP A 15 13.73 -17.73 32.14
C ASP A 15 14.45 -17.06 33.32
N LEU A 16 13.79 -16.10 33.95
CA LEU A 16 14.33 -15.36 35.09
C LEU A 16 14.10 -16.13 36.39
N ILE A 17 14.96 -15.89 37.37
CA ILE A 17 14.87 -16.58 38.66
C ILE A 17 13.59 -16.25 39.43
N SER A 18 13.14 -17.22 40.21
CA SER A 18 11.94 -17.15 41.04
C SER A 18 12.04 -16.08 42.13
N SER A 19 10.89 -15.59 42.63
CA SER A 19 10.86 -14.63 43.74
C SER A 19 11.43 -15.21 45.05
N THR A 20 11.47 -16.54 45.20
CA THR A 20 12.11 -17.21 46.34
C THR A 20 13.63 -17.14 46.27
N ASP A 21 14.20 -17.42 45.09
CA ASP A 21 15.65 -17.33 44.88
C ASP A 21 16.11 -15.87 44.95
N LEU A 22 15.29 -14.95 44.43
CA LEU A 22 15.52 -13.52 44.52
C LEU A 22 15.71 -13.05 45.96
N LYS A 23 14.84 -13.46 46.89
CA LYS A 23 14.95 -13.05 48.31
C LYS A 23 16.28 -13.48 48.94
N SER A 24 16.77 -14.67 48.59
CA SER A 24 18.06 -15.17 49.06
C SER A 24 19.23 -14.35 48.52
N LEU A 25 19.12 -13.91 47.26
CA LEU A 25 20.11 -13.09 46.57
C LEU A 25 20.13 -11.65 47.06
N LEU A 26 18.97 -11.08 47.39
CA LEU A 26 18.85 -9.71 47.89
C LEU A 26 19.43 -9.52 49.30
N LEU A 27 19.71 -10.59 50.05
CA LEU A 27 20.38 -10.52 51.35
C LEU A 27 21.79 -9.89 51.25
N SER A 28 22.43 -9.94 50.09
CA SER A 28 23.72 -9.27 49.85
C SER A 28 23.61 -7.83 49.35
N PHE A 29 22.39 -7.29 49.19
CA PHE A 29 22.13 -5.96 48.67
C PHE A 29 21.53 -5.03 49.73
N SER A 30 21.51 -3.73 49.44
CA SER A 30 20.86 -2.73 50.27
C SER A 30 19.36 -3.04 50.47
N PRO A 31 18.78 -2.82 51.66
CA PRO A 31 17.35 -3.11 51.94
C PRO A 31 16.34 -2.45 50.99
N GLY A 32 16.73 -1.36 50.31
CA GLY A 32 15.90 -0.69 49.31
C GLY A 32 15.83 -1.39 47.93
N ALA A 33 16.69 -2.38 47.67
CA ALA A 33 16.77 -3.09 46.40
C ALA A 33 15.48 -3.85 46.05
N GLU A 34 14.82 -4.47 47.04
CA GLU A 34 13.54 -5.17 46.84
C GLU A 34 12.44 -4.23 46.33
N ARG A 35 12.40 -3.00 46.88
CA ARG A 35 11.45 -1.97 46.45
C ARG A 35 11.69 -1.54 45.01
N GLU A 36 12.94 -1.39 44.61
CA GLU A 36 13.31 -1.02 43.24
C GLU A 36 13.02 -2.14 42.24
N ILE A 37 13.24 -3.41 42.61
CA ILE A 37 12.84 -4.54 41.77
C ILE A 37 11.31 -4.60 41.62
N THR A 38 10.56 -4.35 42.69
CA THR A 38 9.09 -4.24 42.60
C THR A 38 8.67 -3.10 41.67
N GLN A 39 9.41 -1.98 41.67
CA GLN A 39 9.18 -0.88 40.73
C GLN A 39 9.43 -1.32 39.29
N VAL A 40 10.51 -2.08 39.02
CA VAL A 40 10.80 -2.66 37.69
C VAL A 40 9.67 -3.57 37.23
N GLU A 41 9.17 -4.47 38.08
CA GLU A 41 8.04 -5.35 37.77
C GLU A 41 6.78 -4.54 37.42
N LYS A 42 6.50 -3.47 38.18
CA LYS A 42 5.40 -2.53 37.88
C LYS A 42 5.60 -1.80 36.55
N GLY A 43 6.83 -1.42 36.20
CA GLY A 43 7.14 -0.84 34.90
C GLY A 43 6.83 -1.80 33.74
N VAL A 44 7.15 -3.08 33.89
CA VAL A 44 6.79 -4.11 32.91
C VAL A 44 5.26 -4.30 32.81
N GLN A 45 4.54 -4.24 33.93
CA GLN A 45 3.07 -4.24 33.90
C GLN A 45 2.52 -3.03 33.13
N ASN A 46 3.05 -1.84 33.40
CA ASN A 46 2.67 -0.62 32.69
C ASN A 46 2.98 -0.72 31.18
N PHE A 47 4.11 -1.29 30.79
CA PHE A 47 4.44 -1.54 29.38
C PHE A 47 3.31 -2.29 28.67
N PHE A 48 2.77 -3.36 29.26
CA PHE A 48 1.66 -4.11 28.65
C PHE A 48 0.33 -3.33 28.69
N MET A 49 0.08 -2.53 29.74
CA MET A 49 -1.12 -1.69 29.83
C MET A 49 -1.11 -0.54 28.82
N PHE A 50 0.04 0.05 28.52
CA PHE A 50 0.21 1.18 27.60
C PHE A 50 0.65 0.72 26.20
N HIS A 51 -0.06 -0.26 25.64
CA HIS A 51 0.13 -0.73 24.26
C HIS A 51 1.59 -1.07 23.91
N GLN A 52 2.28 -1.78 24.80
CA GLN A 52 3.66 -2.26 24.60
C GLN A 52 4.69 -1.13 24.37
N SER A 53 4.48 0.03 25.01
CA SER A 53 5.39 1.17 24.89
C SER A 53 6.61 1.04 25.81
N PRO A 54 7.86 0.99 25.27
CA PRO A 54 9.08 0.94 26.09
C PRO A 54 9.27 2.13 27.03
N ARG A 55 8.64 3.28 26.75
CA ARG A 55 8.67 4.47 27.61
C ARG A 55 8.04 4.24 28.99
N ALA A 56 7.22 3.22 29.16
CA ALA A 56 6.60 2.88 30.43
C ALA A 56 7.48 1.99 31.33
N LEU A 57 8.61 1.48 30.80
CA LEU A 57 9.58 0.69 31.56
C LEU A 57 10.42 1.59 32.47
N VAL A 58 10.92 1.00 33.55
CA VAL A 58 11.77 1.73 34.50
C VAL A 58 13.15 1.91 33.91
N LYS A 59 13.59 3.16 33.80
CA LYS A 59 14.94 3.50 33.33
C LYS A 59 15.95 3.25 34.43
N ILE A 60 17.15 2.79 34.07
CA ILE A 60 18.24 2.56 35.04
C ILE A 60 18.54 3.83 35.86
N GLN A 61 18.45 5.00 35.23
CA GLN A 61 18.70 6.30 35.87
C GLN A 61 17.66 6.66 36.95
N GLU A 62 16.49 6.00 36.97
CA GLU A 62 15.44 6.21 37.97
C GLU A 62 15.67 5.37 39.23
N LEU A 63 16.54 4.36 39.16
CA LEU A 63 16.92 3.50 40.29
C LEU A 63 18.00 4.22 41.11
N LYS A 64 17.69 4.51 42.38
CA LYS A 64 18.54 5.29 43.29
C LYS A 64 19.35 4.42 44.25
N VAL A 65 18.93 3.18 44.48
CA VAL A 65 19.53 2.25 45.45
C VAL A 65 20.43 1.25 44.75
N LEU A 66 20.01 0.70 43.61
CA LEU A 66 20.81 -0.24 42.81
C LEU A 66 21.86 0.51 41.97
N SER A 67 23.14 0.27 42.27
CA SER A 67 24.24 0.79 41.46
C SER A 67 24.36 0.08 40.10
N GLU A 68 25.13 0.65 39.17
CA GLU A 68 25.39 0.00 37.88
C GLU A 68 26.07 -1.38 38.04
N THR A 69 26.95 -1.52 39.03
CA THR A 69 27.57 -2.81 39.40
C THR A 69 26.55 -3.81 39.93
N ASP A 70 25.58 -3.34 40.72
CA ASP A 70 24.51 -4.19 41.23
C ASP A 70 23.62 -4.68 40.09
N LEU A 71 23.25 -3.81 39.15
CA LEU A 71 22.42 -4.16 38.01
C LEU A 71 23.10 -5.17 37.08
N LYS A 72 24.41 -5.03 36.84
CA LYS A 72 25.20 -6.04 36.09
C LYS A 72 25.23 -7.39 36.81
N ASN A 73 25.37 -7.38 38.13
CA ASN A 73 25.34 -8.61 38.94
C ASN A 73 23.95 -9.28 38.90
N LEU A 74 22.88 -8.49 38.95
CA LEU A 74 21.49 -8.98 38.87
C LEU A 74 21.18 -9.54 37.48
N GLU A 75 21.69 -8.91 36.42
CA GLU A 75 21.56 -9.43 35.05
C GLU A 75 22.32 -10.75 34.86
N ALA A 76 23.56 -10.82 35.32
CA ALA A 76 24.39 -12.04 35.24
C ALA A 76 23.79 -13.22 36.01
N ARG A 77 22.99 -12.96 37.05
CA ARG A 77 22.27 -13.97 37.85
C ARG A 77 20.82 -14.18 37.39
N GLU A 78 20.47 -13.68 36.21
CA GLU A 78 19.15 -13.88 35.59
C GLU A 78 17.99 -13.38 36.45
N VAL A 79 18.23 -12.34 37.26
CA VAL A 79 17.18 -11.66 38.03
C VAL A 79 16.36 -10.74 37.13
N LEU A 80 17.05 -10.04 36.26
CA LEU A 80 16.46 -9.09 35.33
C LEU A 80 17.27 -9.10 34.03
N ARG A 81 16.76 -8.38 33.04
CA ARG A 81 17.46 -8.12 31.79
C ARG A 81 17.53 -6.62 31.55
N ILE A 82 18.64 -6.16 31.00
CA ILE A 82 18.82 -4.76 30.62
C ILE A 82 18.47 -4.62 29.14
N GLY A 83 17.36 -3.93 28.88
CA GLY A 83 16.95 -3.53 27.54
C GLY A 83 17.55 -2.18 27.14
N HIS A 84 17.69 -1.99 25.84
CA HIS A 84 18.18 -0.74 25.25
C HIS A 84 17.17 -0.27 24.22
N TYR A 85 16.82 1.01 24.24
CA TYR A 85 16.13 1.63 23.11
C TYR A 85 16.68 3.04 22.88
N LEU A 86 16.59 3.51 21.64
CA LEU A 86 16.94 4.88 21.28
C LEU A 86 15.69 5.75 21.30
N GLU A 87 15.83 6.97 21.81
CA GLU A 87 14.81 8.00 21.78
C GLU A 87 15.36 9.22 21.04
N TYR A 88 14.62 9.71 20.06
CA TYR A 88 14.99 10.94 19.35
C TYR A 88 14.48 12.16 20.09
N SER A 89 15.39 13.06 20.47
CA SER A 89 15.08 14.37 21.06
C SER A 89 14.94 15.41 19.95
N ASP A 90 13.73 15.96 19.78
CA ASP A 90 13.46 17.01 18.79
C ASP A 90 14.16 18.33 19.15
N GLU A 91 14.35 18.61 20.44
CA GLU A 91 15.03 19.82 20.93
C GLU A 91 16.54 19.80 20.66
N GLU A 92 17.18 18.67 20.97
CA GLU A 92 18.64 18.52 20.79
C GLU A 92 19.02 17.98 19.40
N GLN A 93 18.03 17.51 18.64
CA GLN A 93 18.19 16.87 17.33
C GLN A 93 19.16 15.68 17.36
N LYS A 94 19.11 14.92 18.45
CA LYS A 94 20.03 13.81 18.75
C LYS A 94 19.29 12.57 19.24
N LEU A 95 19.93 11.43 19.02
CA LEU A 95 19.50 10.16 19.57
C LEU A 95 20.05 10.00 21.00
N ILE A 96 19.18 9.60 21.92
CA ILE A 96 19.52 9.37 23.32
C ILE A 96 19.31 7.90 23.63
N LEU A 97 20.34 7.24 24.15
CA LEU A 97 20.25 5.86 24.62
C LEU A 97 19.51 5.79 25.95
N GLN A 98 18.42 5.04 25.97
CA GLN A 98 17.67 4.70 27.17
C GLN A 98 17.96 3.25 27.56
N LYS A 99 18.45 3.06 28.79
CA LYS A 99 18.67 1.74 29.39
C LYS A 99 17.53 1.45 30.36
N VAL A 100 16.86 0.33 30.17
CA VAL A 100 15.68 -0.06 30.97
C VAL A 100 15.87 -1.41 31.61
N ALA A 101 15.37 -1.55 32.84
CA ALA A 101 15.36 -2.83 33.53
C ALA A 101 14.06 -3.59 33.20
N ILE A 102 14.19 -4.89 32.92
CA ILE A 102 13.09 -5.75 32.51
C ILE A 102 13.02 -6.96 33.44
N ARG A 103 11.89 -7.08 34.15
CA ARG A 103 11.53 -8.28 34.92
C ARG A 103 10.01 -8.51 34.84
N PRO A 104 9.51 -9.36 33.92
CA PRO A 104 8.09 -9.70 33.87
C PRO A 104 7.66 -10.55 35.06
N ALA A 105 6.42 -10.36 35.52
CA ALA A 105 5.85 -11.17 36.62
C ALA A 105 5.75 -12.67 36.29
N SER A 106 5.66 -13.02 35.00
CA SER A 106 5.66 -14.43 34.57
C SER A 106 7.04 -15.08 34.65
N LEU A 107 8.12 -14.28 34.74
CA LEU A 107 9.51 -14.68 34.69
C LEU A 107 9.94 -15.41 33.41
N LYS A 108 9.06 -15.55 32.42
CA LYS A 108 9.36 -16.26 31.19
C LYS A 108 10.20 -15.43 30.24
N GLY A 109 11.18 -16.08 29.61
CA GLY A 109 12.04 -15.46 28.60
C GLY A 109 11.30 -14.97 27.36
N ASP A 110 10.17 -15.60 27.00
CA ASP A 110 9.35 -15.16 25.85
C ASP A 110 8.77 -13.74 26.03
N GLN A 111 8.37 -13.39 27.25
CA GLN A 111 7.91 -12.04 27.59
C GLN A 111 9.04 -11.04 27.57
N VAL A 112 10.24 -11.44 28.01
CA VAL A 112 11.45 -10.61 27.89
C VAL A 112 11.74 -10.32 26.42
N ASP A 113 11.77 -11.35 25.56
CA ASP A 113 12.02 -11.20 24.12
C ASP A 113 10.97 -10.33 23.43
N LYS A 114 9.71 -10.40 23.89
CA LYS A 114 8.65 -9.51 23.41
C LYS A 114 8.91 -8.03 23.76
N ILE A 115 9.39 -7.77 24.98
CA ILE A 115 9.72 -6.41 25.43
C ILE A 115 10.95 -5.90 24.67
N LEU A 116 12.00 -6.71 24.53
CA LEU A 116 13.21 -6.35 23.78
C LEU A 116 12.90 -6.02 22.32
N ARG A 117 12.02 -6.78 21.65
CA ARG A 117 11.56 -6.46 20.29
C ARG A 117 10.81 -5.13 20.22
N ALA A 118 10.01 -4.78 21.23
CA ALA A 118 9.39 -3.46 21.30
C ALA A 118 10.41 -2.34 21.47
N CYS A 119 11.45 -2.55 22.29
CA CYS A 119 12.57 -1.63 22.44
C CYS A 119 13.28 -1.38 21.09
N VAL A 120 13.58 -2.43 20.33
CA VAL A 120 14.16 -2.32 18.98
C VAL A 120 13.25 -1.53 18.04
N ARG A 121 11.94 -1.82 18.01
CA ARG A 121 10.98 -1.09 17.14
C ARG A 121 10.89 0.41 17.48
N THR A 122 10.82 0.76 18.75
CA THR A 122 10.83 2.17 19.19
C THR A 122 12.15 2.86 18.82
N GLY A 123 13.27 2.15 18.98
CA GLY A 123 14.57 2.63 18.54
C GLY A 123 14.65 2.83 17.03
N LEU A 124 14.14 1.88 16.25
CA LEU A 124 14.11 1.92 14.80
C LEU A 124 13.36 3.16 14.29
N SER A 125 12.18 3.43 14.86
CA SER A 125 11.45 4.65 14.53
C SER A 125 12.22 5.92 14.91
N SER A 126 12.83 5.97 16.10
CA SER A 126 13.65 7.11 16.51
C SER A 126 14.83 7.35 15.56
N VAL A 127 15.49 6.28 15.11
CA VAL A 127 16.57 6.34 14.13
C VAL A 127 16.06 6.83 12.77
N MET A 128 14.86 6.42 12.34
CA MET A 128 14.25 6.96 11.11
C MET A 128 13.96 8.46 11.23
N ARG A 129 13.44 8.94 12.37
CA ARG A 129 13.25 10.39 12.60
C ARG A 129 14.58 11.14 12.54
N TYR A 130 15.62 10.58 13.14
CA TYR A 130 16.97 11.12 13.05
C TYR A 130 17.48 11.18 11.61
N ILE A 131 17.33 10.11 10.81
CA ILE A 131 17.70 10.09 9.39
C ILE A 131 16.94 11.17 8.61
N ARG A 132 15.63 11.33 8.84
CA ARG A 132 14.81 12.37 8.19
C ARG A 132 15.38 13.76 8.46
N HIS A 133 15.68 14.05 9.72
CA HIS A 133 16.24 15.34 10.11
C HIS A 133 17.64 15.55 9.51
N ARG A 134 18.48 14.51 9.50
CA ARG A 134 19.78 14.50 8.84
C ARG A 134 19.66 14.79 7.34
N ASP A 135 18.70 14.19 6.64
CA ASP A 135 18.44 14.42 5.21
C ASP A 135 18.18 15.91 4.92
N PHE A 136 17.33 16.57 5.73
CA PHE A 136 17.06 18.00 5.59
C PHE A 136 18.29 18.87 5.83
N ARG A 137 19.09 18.55 6.85
CA ARG A 137 20.34 19.27 7.13
C ARG A 137 21.33 19.14 5.97
N LEU A 138 21.52 17.94 5.43
CA LEU A 138 22.40 17.71 4.29
C LEU A 138 21.89 18.41 3.03
N LEU A 139 20.58 18.41 2.82
CA LEU A 139 19.96 19.12 1.70
C LEU A 139 20.26 20.62 1.77
N ASP A 140 20.17 21.23 2.94
CA ASP A 140 20.47 22.64 3.16
C ASP A 140 21.97 22.95 2.99
N GLN A 141 22.84 22.07 3.47
CA GLN A 141 24.28 22.17 3.23
C GLN A 141 24.64 22.07 1.74
N GLU A 142 23.92 21.26 0.96
CA GLU A 142 24.09 21.22 -0.49
C GLU A 142 23.51 22.49 -1.14
N ARG A 143 22.40 23.06 -0.64
CA ARG A 143 21.86 24.37 -1.12
C ARG A 143 22.89 25.48 -1.00
N THR A 144 23.59 25.51 0.12
CA THR A 144 24.57 26.54 0.44
C THR A 144 25.96 26.24 -0.11
N GLY A 145 26.14 25.10 -0.80
CA GLY A 145 27.42 24.68 -1.39
C GLY A 145 28.49 24.24 -0.38
N GLN A 146 28.09 23.96 0.87
CA GLN A 146 28.99 23.62 1.97
C GLN A 146 29.25 22.11 2.09
N LEU A 147 28.33 21.27 1.63
CA LEU A 147 28.38 19.81 1.82
C LEU A 147 29.67 19.19 1.23
N GLY A 148 29.96 19.45 -0.04
CA GLY A 148 31.14 18.91 -0.73
C GLY A 148 32.46 19.28 -0.06
N PRO A 149 32.73 20.57 0.22
CA PRO A 149 33.91 21.01 0.97
C PRO A 149 34.04 20.35 2.34
N MET A 150 32.97 20.29 3.14
CA MET A 150 32.97 19.67 4.46
C MET A 150 33.32 18.17 4.39
N LEU A 151 32.72 17.44 3.45
CA LEU A 151 33.02 16.02 3.24
C LEU A 151 34.46 15.82 2.77
N ARG A 152 34.99 16.69 1.90
CA ARG A 152 36.39 16.62 1.47
C ARG A 152 37.34 16.83 2.63
N GLU A 153 37.12 17.85 3.46
CA GLU A 153 37.95 18.13 4.62
C GLU A 153 37.93 16.97 5.64
N HIS A 154 36.75 16.40 5.87
CA HIS A 154 36.58 15.29 6.80
C HIS A 154 37.22 14.00 6.27
N LEU A 155 36.98 13.67 4.99
CA LEU A 155 37.28 12.35 4.44
C LEU A 155 38.62 12.25 3.72
N LEU A 156 39.12 13.31 3.08
CA LEU A 156 40.39 13.27 2.36
C LEU A 156 41.55 13.77 3.23
N LEU A 157 42.64 13.01 3.23
CA LEU A 157 43.93 13.49 3.69
C LEU A 157 44.53 14.49 2.69
N ASN A 158 45.46 15.30 3.18
CA ASN A 158 46.21 16.24 2.35
C ASN A 158 46.90 15.52 1.18
N PRO A 159 46.91 16.08 -0.04
CA PRO A 159 47.45 15.40 -1.23
C PRO A 159 48.87 14.86 -1.07
N GLU A 160 49.73 15.58 -0.34
CA GLU A 160 51.13 15.21 -0.11
C GLU A 160 51.32 14.02 0.86
N SER A 161 50.27 13.66 1.61
CA SER A 161 50.36 12.66 2.68
C SER A 161 50.12 11.22 2.23
N LEU A 162 49.47 10.97 1.10
CA LEU A 162 49.21 9.61 0.58
C LEU A 162 50.45 8.93 -0.07
N GLN A 163 51.64 9.48 0.17
CA GLN A 163 52.92 8.95 -0.34
C GLN A 163 53.49 7.81 0.52
N ASP A 164 52.85 7.48 1.66
CA ASP A 164 53.22 6.36 2.52
C ASP A 164 52.02 5.42 2.79
N ARG A 165 52.29 4.13 2.97
CA ARG A 165 51.32 3.06 3.24
C ARG A 165 50.57 3.28 4.55
N THR A 166 51.21 3.90 5.55
CA THR A 166 50.54 4.26 6.81
C THR A 166 49.44 5.31 6.62
N ALA A 167 49.63 6.24 5.68
CA ALA A 167 48.63 7.24 5.34
C ALA A 167 47.43 6.63 4.61
N PHE A 168 47.62 5.54 3.86
CA PHE A 168 46.48 4.81 3.27
C PHE A 168 45.56 4.22 4.33
N VAL A 169 46.11 3.59 5.38
CA VAL A 169 45.28 3.04 6.47
C VAL A 169 44.50 4.15 7.18
N GLN A 170 45.13 5.31 7.40
CA GLN A 170 44.45 6.50 7.95
C GLN A 170 43.37 7.02 7.01
N GLN A 171 43.64 7.07 5.70
CA GLN A 171 42.67 7.46 4.68
C GLN A 171 41.48 6.50 4.65
N LEU A 172 41.72 5.19 4.77
CA LEU A 172 40.66 4.19 4.83
C LEU A 172 39.78 4.38 6.06
N GLY A 173 40.38 4.55 7.25
CA GLY A 173 39.64 4.82 8.47
C GLY A 173 38.79 6.09 8.39
N ARG A 174 39.26 7.14 7.68
CA ARG A 174 38.44 8.33 7.39
C ARG A 174 37.31 8.04 6.41
N LEU A 175 37.52 7.22 5.39
CA LEU A 175 36.44 6.83 4.47
C LEU A 175 35.38 5.96 5.17
N GLU A 176 35.76 5.16 6.16
CA GLU A 176 34.86 4.32 6.93
C GLU A 176 34.11 5.08 8.03
N SER A 177 34.52 6.31 8.38
CA SER A 177 33.86 7.12 9.41
C SER A 177 32.46 7.60 9.01
N VAL A 178 32.10 7.50 7.72
CA VAL A 178 30.73 7.77 7.23
C VAL A 178 29.83 6.56 7.25
N SER A 179 30.32 5.41 7.75
CA SER A 179 29.46 4.27 8.04
C SER A 179 28.34 4.68 8.99
N PHE A 180 27.13 4.23 8.69
CA PHE A 180 25.98 4.52 9.53
C PHE A 180 26.11 3.87 10.91
N GLU A 181 26.78 2.71 10.98
CA GLU A 181 27.15 2.02 12.21
C GLU A 181 28.07 2.89 13.07
N GLY A 182 29.17 3.38 12.50
CA GLY A 182 30.10 4.25 13.22
C GLY A 182 29.45 5.56 13.68
N LEU A 183 28.52 6.10 12.89
CA LEU A 183 27.72 7.26 13.29
C LEU A 183 26.85 6.96 14.50
N LEU A 184 26.09 5.85 14.48
CA LEU A 184 25.24 5.47 15.61
C LEU A 184 26.05 5.14 16.86
N GLU A 185 27.15 4.41 16.73
CA GLU A 185 28.03 4.05 17.85
C GLU A 185 28.64 5.30 18.50
N SER A 186 29.17 6.22 17.69
CA SER A 186 29.83 7.43 18.20
C SER A 186 28.86 8.46 18.78
N GLU A 187 27.61 8.53 18.31
CA GLU A 187 26.63 9.50 18.81
C GLU A 187 25.83 8.99 20.03
N THR A 188 25.71 7.68 20.21
CA THR A 188 24.76 7.12 21.20
C THR A 188 25.37 6.24 22.27
N ASP A 189 26.63 5.80 22.12
CA ASP A 189 27.27 4.78 22.98
C ASP A 189 26.43 3.49 23.09
N ALA A 190 25.59 3.19 22.10
CA ALA A 190 24.74 2.01 22.10
C ALA A 190 25.56 0.72 21.93
N PRO A 191 25.16 -0.40 22.56
CA PRO A 191 25.84 -1.68 22.37
C PRO A 191 25.83 -2.11 20.91
N ARG A 192 26.97 -2.61 20.40
CA ARG A 192 27.10 -3.04 19.00
C ARG A 192 26.03 -4.04 18.55
N SER A 193 25.66 -5.00 19.40
CA SER A 193 24.60 -5.97 19.08
C SER A 193 23.23 -5.32 18.84
N TYR A 194 22.95 -4.21 19.52
CA TYR A 194 21.73 -3.44 19.33
C TYR A 194 21.80 -2.58 18.06
N VAL A 195 22.96 -1.96 17.80
CA VAL A 195 23.20 -1.21 16.55
C VAL A 195 23.09 -2.13 15.33
N ASP A 196 23.73 -3.30 15.38
CA ASP A 196 23.67 -4.32 14.32
C ASP A 196 22.22 -4.73 14.02
N GLU A 197 21.38 -4.88 15.05
CA GLU A 197 19.96 -5.21 14.86
C GLU A 197 19.19 -4.07 14.18
N ILE A 198 19.41 -2.81 14.56
CA ILE A 198 18.80 -1.66 13.91
C ILE A 198 19.22 -1.55 12.44
N VAL A 199 20.52 -1.66 12.17
CA VAL A 199 21.10 -1.61 10.81
C VAL A 199 20.53 -2.73 9.95
N ARG A 200 20.45 -3.95 10.50
CA ARG A 200 19.87 -5.11 9.82
C ARG A 200 18.42 -4.88 9.41
N GLN A 201 17.60 -4.21 10.23
CA GLN A 201 16.22 -3.89 9.88
C GLN A 201 16.14 -2.79 8.82
N LEU A 202 16.97 -1.74 8.92
CA LEU A 202 16.99 -0.64 7.94
C LEU A 202 17.56 -1.02 6.57
N ALA A 203 18.39 -2.06 6.51
CA ALA A 203 18.98 -2.59 5.27
C ALA A 203 18.04 -3.56 4.51
N ARG A 204 16.90 -3.96 5.11
CA ARG A 204 15.90 -4.80 4.44
C ARG A 204 15.10 -4.04 3.38
N PRO A 205 14.43 -4.75 2.45
CA PRO A 205 13.43 -4.14 1.57
C PRO A 205 12.41 -3.32 2.36
N GLN A 206 12.00 -2.16 1.81
CA GLN A 206 11.10 -1.26 2.54
C GLN A 206 9.77 -1.90 2.93
N GLU A 207 9.25 -2.81 2.12
CA GLU A 207 7.98 -3.51 2.41
C GLU A 207 8.05 -4.29 3.72
N GLU A 208 9.15 -5.00 3.96
CA GLU A 208 9.37 -5.74 5.20
C GLU A 208 9.50 -4.80 6.40
N LEU A 209 10.20 -3.67 6.21
CA LEU A 209 10.33 -2.63 7.23
C LEU A 209 8.98 -1.97 7.54
N ARG A 210 8.13 -1.75 6.53
CA ARG A 210 6.76 -1.24 6.72
C ARG A 210 5.94 -2.19 7.56
N VAL A 211 6.01 -3.50 7.31
CA VAL A 211 5.28 -4.52 8.10
C VAL A 211 5.72 -4.50 9.56
N GLU A 212 7.02 -4.36 9.84
CA GLU A 212 7.55 -4.28 11.21
C GLU A 212 7.03 -3.03 11.95
N LEU A 213 6.88 -1.92 11.24
CA LEU A 213 6.40 -0.63 11.77
C LEU A 213 4.87 -0.48 11.76
N GLU A 214 4.14 -1.32 11.02
CA GLU A 214 2.67 -1.24 10.84
C GLU A 214 1.94 -1.33 12.19
N LEU A 215 2.48 -2.15 13.12
CA LEU A 215 1.94 -2.33 14.47
C LEU A 215 1.96 -1.04 15.31
N GLU A 216 2.73 -0.04 14.90
CA GLU A 216 2.87 1.24 15.60
C GLU A 216 2.63 2.44 14.66
N LYS A 217 1.90 2.23 13.56
CA LYS A 217 1.66 3.21 12.48
C LYS A 217 1.16 4.56 12.98
N GLU A 218 0.17 4.57 13.88
CA GLU A 218 -0.38 5.80 14.47
C GLU A 218 0.64 6.57 15.31
N LYS A 219 1.65 5.90 15.88
CA LYS A 219 2.70 6.52 16.69
C LYS A 219 3.84 7.10 15.85
N PHE A 220 4.01 6.64 14.60
CA PHE A 220 5.22 6.86 13.82
C PHE A 220 4.97 7.27 12.36
N GLN A 221 3.97 8.11 12.12
CA GLN A 221 3.64 8.62 10.78
C GLN A 221 4.87 9.20 10.05
N GLU A 222 5.75 9.91 10.76
CA GLU A 222 6.96 10.49 10.18
C GLU A 222 7.94 9.46 9.60
N SER A 223 7.92 8.23 10.13
CA SER A 223 8.72 7.11 9.61
C SER A 223 8.16 6.61 8.28
N PHE A 224 6.83 6.62 8.11
CA PHE A 224 6.18 6.29 6.84
C PHE A 224 6.44 7.37 5.78
N ASP A 225 6.36 8.66 6.15
CA ASP A 225 6.71 9.76 5.25
C ASP A 225 8.14 9.61 4.70
N LEU A 226 9.08 9.19 5.56
CA LEU A 226 10.46 8.95 5.17
C LEU A 226 10.60 7.82 4.15
N LEU A 227 9.83 6.75 4.30
CA LEU A 227 9.81 5.63 3.38
C LEU A 227 9.17 6.03 2.05
N ASP A 228 8.08 6.80 2.07
CA ASP A 228 7.39 7.29 0.88
C ASP A 228 8.28 8.23 0.04
N GLN A 229 9.20 8.96 0.69
CA GLN A 229 10.18 9.83 0.01
C GLN A 229 11.32 9.08 -0.68
N ARG A 230 11.47 7.79 -0.43
CA ARG A 230 12.51 6.95 -1.02
C ARG A 230 11.85 6.02 -2.05
N PRO A 231 12.42 5.89 -3.27
CA PRO A 231 11.98 4.85 -4.20
C PRO A 231 12.11 3.50 -3.48
N GLU A 232 11.20 2.53 -3.70
CA GLU A 232 11.08 1.21 -3.03
C GLU A 232 12.41 0.44 -2.84
N ARG A 233 13.30 0.96 -1.99
CA ARG A 233 14.71 0.62 -1.81
C ARG A 233 15.04 0.73 -0.34
N PRO A 234 15.88 -0.16 0.20
CA PRO A 234 16.27 -0.12 1.61
C PRO A 234 16.71 1.28 2.07
N VAL A 235 16.43 1.62 3.33
CA VAL A 235 16.85 2.90 3.91
C VAL A 235 18.37 2.99 3.99
N LEU A 236 19.03 1.85 4.21
CA LEU A 236 20.48 1.71 4.20
C LEU A 236 20.95 0.84 3.03
N TYR A 237 22.01 1.28 2.36
CA TYR A 237 22.70 0.51 1.33
C TYR A 237 24.01 -0.04 1.86
N SER A 238 24.19 -1.36 1.78
CA SER A 238 25.41 -2.04 2.20
C SER A 238 26.51 -1.88 1.14
N LEU A 239 27.60 -1.21 1.52
CA LEU A 239 28.87 -1.28 0.78
C LEU A 239 29.65 -2.54 1.18
N ARG A 240 29.65 -2.85 2.48
CA ARG A 240 30.16 -4.08 3.10
C ARG A 240 29.28 -4.47 4.29
N ARG A 241 29.59 -5.60 4.93
CA ARG A 241 28.82 -6.16 6.05
C ARG A 241 28.66 -5.18 7.22
N ASP A 242 29.66 -4.36 7.49
CA ASP A 242 29.77 -3.40 8.58
C ASP A 242 29.95 -1.96 8.08
N PHE A 243 29.60 -1.71 6.82
CA PHE A 243 29.66 -0.39 6.23
C PHE A 243 28.41 -0.13 5.39
N HIS A 244 27.44 0.55 6.01
CA HIS A 244 26.24 1.01 5.35
C HIS A 244 26.22 2.53 5.15
N LEU A 245 25.66 2.96 4.02
CA LEU A 245 25.35 4.35 3.75
C LEU A 245 23.84 4.58 3.76
N VAL A 246 23.42 5.76 4.20
CA VAL A 246 22.01 6.17 4.09
C VAL A 246 21.66 6.34 2.61
N TYR A 247 20.64 5.62 2.16
CA TYR A 247 20.12 5.78 0.80
C TYR A 247 19.44 7.14 0.68
N PRO A 248 19.82 8.00 -0.29
CA PRO A 248 19.31 9.35 -0.41
C PRO A 248 17.82 9.37 -0.81
N PRO A 249 16.99 10.24 -0.22
CA PRO A 249 15.60 10.42 -0.67
C PRO A 249 15.55 11.09 -2.06
N GLY A 250 14.48 10.87 -2.82
CA GLY A 250 14.34 11.45 -4.16
C GLY A 250 14.40 12.98 -4.17
N MET A 251 13.84 13.61 -3.14
CA MET A 251 13.86 15.07 -2.92
C MET A 251 15.27 15.64 -2.70
N SER A 252 16.26 14.80 -2.34
CA SER A 252 17.65 15.25 -2.23
C SER A 252 18.38 15.35 -3.56
N MET A 253 17.85 14.72 -4.61
CA MET A 253 18.49 14.65 -5.92
C MET A 253 18.06 15.78 -6.86
N VAL A 254 16.83 16.27 -6.66
CA VAL A 254 16.20 17.27 -7.51
C VAL A 254 15.41 18.24 -6.63
N ASP A 255 15.68 19.53 -6.79
CA ASP A 255 14.86 20.59 -6.22
C ASP A 255 13.85 21.07 -7.25
N PHE A 256 12.59 21.16 -6.84
CA PHE A 256 11.51 21.58 -7.69
C PHE A 256 11.09 23.00 -7.34
N GLU A 257 11.14 23.88 -8.33
CA GLU A 257 10.48 25.18 -8.32
C GLU A 257 9.17 25.08 -9.12
N GLU A 258 8.30 26.09 -9.05
CA GLU A 258 6.94 26.01 -9.62
C GLU A 258 6.89 25.48 -11.06
N ASP A 259 7.83 25.93 -11.91
CA ASP A 259 7.93 25.54 -13.33
C ASP A 259 9.34 25.05 -13.73
N THR A 260 10.28 24.95 -12.78
CA THR A 260 11.66 24.54 -13.08
C THR A 260 12.19 23.53 -12.08
N PHE A 261 13.35 22.96 -12.37
CA PHE A 261 14.06 22.11 -11.44
C PHE A 261 15.57 22.33 -11.52
N SER A 262 16.25 22.04 -10.42
CA SER A 262 17.71 21.96 -10.34
C SER A 262 18.14 20.60 -9.80
N GLU A 263 19.15 20.00 -10.41
CA GLU A 263 19.73 18.75 -9.93
C GLU A 263 20.82 19.01 -8.92
N ARG A 264 20.94 18.07 -7.97
CA ARG A 264 21.85 18.17 -6.85
C ARG A 264 22.71 16.93 -6.73
N ILE A 265 23.87 17.13 -6.13
CA ILE A 265 24.78 16.06 -5.80
C ILE A 265 24.41 15.58 -4.39
N THR A 266 24.05 14.31 -4.30
CA THR A 266 23.74 13.68 -3.02
C THR A 266 25.02 13.45 -2.21
N GLU A 267 24.89 13.26 -0.89
CA GLU A 267 26.02 12.88 -0.03
C GLU A 267 26.74 11.62 -0.57
N VAL A 268 25.98 10.61 -1.00
CA VAL A 268 26.53 9.39 -1.61
C VAL A 268 27.37 9.68 -2.84
N GLU A 269 26.93 10.59 -3.72
CA GLU A 269 27.69 11.00 -4.90
C GLU A 269 28.96 11.79 -4.54
N TRP A 270 28.93 12.58 -3.46
CA TRP A 270 30.12 13.24 -2.92
C TRP A 270 31.11 12.22 -2.35
N ILE A 271 30.66 11.28 -1.51
CA ILE A 271 31.48 10.18 -0.98
C ILE A 271 32.10 9.40 -2.14
N HIS A 272 31.32 9.09 -3.17
CA HIS A 272 31.81 8.43 -4.38
C HIS A 272 32.93 9.21 -5.08
N ARG A 273 32.77 10.52 -5.27
CA ARG A 273 33.83 11.36 -5.87
C ARG A 273 35.12 11.33 -5.04
N ILE A 274 34.99 11.30 -3.73
CA ILE A 274 36.11 11.22 -2.78
C ILE A 274 36.80 9.86 -2.89
N PHE A 275 36.05 8.76 -2.92
CA PHE A 275 36.59 7.41 -3.16
C PHE A 275 37.33 7.31 -4.50
N VAL A 276 36.76 7.86 -5.57
CA VAL A 276 37.38 7.91 -6.91
C VAL A 276 38.67 8.74 -6.89
N GLU A 277 38.68 9.87 -6.16
CA GLU A 277 39.88 10.68 -5.98
C GLU A 277 40.97 9.92 -5.22
N THR A 278 40.61 9.23 -4.13
CA THR A 278 41.54 8.35 -3.40
C THR A 278 42.08 7.25 -4.29
N ALA A 279 41.25 6.58 -5.09
CA ALA A 279 41.69 5.56 -6.04
C ALA A 279 42.67 6.12 -7.07
N GLY A 280 42.40 7.31 -7.62
CA GLY A 280 43.30 7.99 -8.54
C GLY A 280 44.66 8.32 -7.91
N ARG A 281 44.68 8.76 -6.64
CA ARG A 281 45.92 9.01 -5.90
C ARG A 281 46.74 7.73 -5.68
N ILE A 282 46.07 6.62 -5.33
CA ILE A 282 46.73 5.31 -5.15
C ILE A 282 47.32 4.83 -6.48
N ILE A 283 46.59 4.97 -7.58
CA ILE A 283 47.08 4.59 -8.91
C ILE A 283 48.29 5.42 -9.31
N HIS A 284 48.25 6.74 -9.13
CA HIS A 284 49.39 7.59 -9.45
C HIS A 284 50.64 7.21 -8.63
N PHE A 285 50.45 6.76 -7.39
CA PHE A 285 51.54 6.26 -6.56
C PHE A 285 52.07 4.89 -7.01
N LEU A 286 51.19 3.92 -7.28
CA LEU A 286 51.56 2.55 -7.64
C LEU A 286 52.06 2.42 -9.08
N MET A 287 51.50 3.22 -9.98
CA MET A 287 51.63 3.12 -11.42
C MET A 287 51.72 4.53 -12.04
N PRO A 288 52.80 5.30 -11.76
CA PRO A 288 52.90 6.71 -12.14
C PRO A 288 52.85 6.96 -13.65
N ASP A 289 53.27 5.96 -14.45
CA ASP A 289 53.34 6.05 -15.91
C ASP A 289 52.02 5.67 -16.61
N ILE A 290 50.99 5.26 -15.86
CA ILE A 290 49.70 4.84 -16.43
C ILE A 290 48.71 5.99 -16.39
N GLU A 291 48.33 6.49 -17.57
CA GLU A 291 47.12 7.30 -17.72
C GLU A 291 45.89 6.39 -17.77
N VAL A 292 45.17 6.30 -16.65
CA VAL A 292 43.94 5.52 -16.60
C VAL A 292 42.80 6.37 -17.17
N GLU A 293 42.18 5.87 -18.24
CA GLU A 293 40.86 6.37 -18.64
C GLU A 293 39.91 6.21 -17.46
N LYS A 294 39.41 7.32 -16.93
CA LYS A 294 38.54 7.32 -15.74
C LYS A 294 37.33 6.38 -15.89
N GLY A 295 36.94 6.05 -17.13
CA GLY A 295 35.74 5.28 -17.44
C GLY A 295 34.48 5.99 -16.92
N ASP A 296 33.34 5.33 -17.02
CA ASP A 296 32.14 5.84 -16.35
C ASP A 296 32.36 5.84 -14.84
N MET A 297 32.38 7.04 -14.25
CA MET A 297 32.37 7.25 -12.80
C MET A 297 33.53 6.61 -12.02
N GLY A 298 34.72 6.42 -12.62
CA GLY A 298 35.88 5.87 -11.90
C GLY A 298 36.01 4.36 -11.97
N ALA A 299 35.20 3.68 -12.80
CA ALA A 299 35.29 2.24 -13.04
C ALA A 299 36.67 1.81 -13.60
N GLY A 300 37.33 2.69 -14.35
CA GLY A 300 38.71 2.45 -14.82
C GLY A 300 39.68 2.30 -13.65
N TYR A 301 39.61 3.20 -12.66
CA TYR A 301 40.47 3.13 -11.48
C TYR A 301 40.22 1.88 -10.64
N HIS A 302 38.95 1.50 -10.43
CA HIS A 302 38.62 0.25 -9.75
C HIS A 302 39.21 -0.96 -10.49
N THR A 303 39.07 -1.01 -11.82
CA THR A 303 39.57 -2.11 -12.64
C THR A 303 41.09 -2.24 -12.56
N GLU A 304 41.82 -1.14 -12.70
CA GLU A 304 43.29 -1.17 -12.65
C GLU A 304 43.82 -1.54 -11.25
N LEU A 305 43.23 -1.00 -10.18
CA LEU A 305 43.61 -1.41 -8.82
C LEU A 305 43.30 -2.88 -8.53
N SER A 306 42.16 -3.38 -9.03
CA SER A 306 41.79 -4.80 -8.86
C SER A 306 42.74 -5.77 -9.56
N ARG A 307 43.44 -5.31 -10.60
CA ARG A 307 44.44 -6.10 -11.34
C ARG A 307 45.83 -6.01 -10.71
N HIS A 308 46.08 -5.02 -9.86
CA HIS A 308 47.40 -4.78 -9.29
C HIS A 308 47.71 -5.76 -8.14
N PRO A 309 48.69 -6.68 -8.28
CA PRO A 309 48.92 -7.74 -7.29
C PRO A 309 49.31 -7.22 -5.90
N SER A 310 50.07 -6.12 -5.83
CA SER A 310 50.47 -5.56 -4.54
C SER A 310 49.29 -4.98 -3.74
N PHE A 311 48.28 -4.48 -4.44
CA PHE A 311 47.12 -3.85 -3.79
C PHE A 311 46.11 -4.91 -3.32
N THR A 312 45.95 -6.00 -4.08
CA THR A 312 45.03 -7.09 -3.77
C THR A 312 45.60 -8.14 -2.81
N ALA A 313 46.93 -8.24 -2.68
CA ALA A 313 47.57 -9.20 -1.76
C ALA A 313 47.33 -8.89 -0.27
N GLY A 314 46.85 -7.70 0.10
CA GLY A 314 46.55 -7.30 1.49
C GLY A 314 47.78 -7.07 2.39
N GLU A 315 48.90 -7.75 2.16
CA GLU A 315 50.13 -7.61 2.94
C GLU A 315 50.80 -6.23 2.76
N SER A 316 50.79 -5.71 1.53
CA SER A 316 51.40 -4.41 1.21
C SER A 316 50.45 -3.24 1.41
N TRP A 317 49.15 -3.49 1.36
CA TRP A 317 48.08 -2.50 1.46
C TRP A 317 46.96 -3.06 2.35
N PRO A 318 47.11 -2.99 3.69
CA PRO A 318 46.08 -3.44 4.61
C PRO A 318 44.77 -2.68 4.35
N GLY A 319 43.67 -3.40 4.13
CA GLY A 319 42.40 -2.78 3.78
C GLY A 319 42.18 -2.53 2.28
N GLY A 320 43.11 -2.93 1.40
CA GLY A 320 43.02 -2.70 -0.04
C GLY A 320 41.82 -3.42 -0.70
N LEU A 321 41.52 -4.65 -0.29
CA LEU A 321 40.37 -5.41 -0.80
C LEU A 321 39.05 -4.80 -0.32
N GLU A 322 39.00 -4.40 0.94
CA GLU A 322 37.89 -3.71 1.58
C GLU A 322 37.56 -2.39 0.88
N PHE A 323 38.60 -1.64 0.50
CA PHE A 323 38.47 -0.42 -0.30
C PHE A 323 37.90 -0.73 -1.69
N LEU A 324 38.40 -1.76 -2.37
CA LEU A 324 37.89 -2.16 -3.70
C LEU A 324 36.44 -2.60 -3.65
N GLU A 325 36.07 -3.44 -2.68
CA GLU A 325 34.70 -3.90 -2.50
C GLU A 325 33.75 -2.71 -2.31
N SER A 326 34.12 -1.79 -1.41
CA SER A 326 33.33 -0.59 -1.13
C SER A 326 33.22 0.32 -2.35
N LEU A 327 34.33 0.56 -3.07
CA LEU A 327 34.35 1.37 -4.29
C LEU A 327 33.49 0.73 -5.39
N GLY A 328 33.59 -0.58 -5.62
CA GLY A 328 32.80 -1.30 -6.61
C GLY A 328 31.30 -1.22 -6.33
N ARG A 329 30.89 -1.40 -5.06
CA ARG A 329 29.49 -1.25 -4.63
C ARG A 329 28.99 0.18 -4.74
N LEU A 330 29.85 1.16 -4.47
CA LEU A 330 29.52 2.58 -4.57
C LEU A 330 29.34 3.03 -6.02
N ILE A 331 30.16 2.53 -6.95
CA ILE A 331 29.98 2.74 -8.40
C ILE A 331 28.60 2.22 -8.84
N GLN A 332 28.23 1.00 -8.42
CA GLN A 332 26.91 0.42 -8.72
C GLN A 332 25.77 1.27 -8.15
N LEU A 333 25.91 1.72 -6.89
CA LEU A 333 24.92 2.57 -6.24
C LEU A 333 24.71 3.86 -7.02
N VAL A 334 25.78 4.61 -7.33
CA VAL A 334 25.67 5.89 -8.06
C VAL A 334 25.13 5.70 -9.48
N GLN A 335 25.46 4.59 -10.15
CA GLN A 335 24.83 4.24 -11.43
C GLN A 335 23.31 4.07 -11.27
N GLY A 336 22.88 3.38 -10.22
CA GLY A 336 21.46 3.24 -9.85
C GLY A 336 20.78 4.58 -9.54
N LEU A 337 21.47 5.51 -8.86
CA LEU A 337 20.94 6.83 -8.53
C LEU A 337 20.61 7.68 -9.78
N ARG A 338 21.30 7.46 -10.91
CA ARG A 338 20.93 8.10 -12.18
C ARG A 338 19.53 7.70 -12.65
N ASN A 339 19.18 6.42 -12.51
CA ASN A 339 17.85 5.92 -12.86
C ASN A 339 16.79 6.47 -11.90
N VAL A 340 17.08 6.51 -10.60
CA VAL A 340 16.18 7.11 -9.60
C VAL A 340 15.95 8.59 -9.89
N ARG A 341 17.01 9.35 -10.20
CA ARG A 341 16.88 10.75 -10.58
C ARG A 341 15.97 10.92 -11.80
N ALA A 342 16.09 10.05 -12.81
CA ALA A 342 15.19 10.04 -13.94
C ALA A 342 13.72 9.75 -13.52
N GLU A 343 13.48 8.78 -12.62
CA GLU A 343 12.15 8.48 -12.09
C GLU A 343 11.54 9.66 -11.31
N VAL A 344 12.35 10.37 -10.52
CA VAL A 344 11.96 11.57 -9.77
C VAL A 344 11.55 12.69 -10.75
N LEU A 345 12.34 12.91 -11.82
CA LEU A 345 11.98 13.87 -12.87
C LEU A 345 10.69 13.49 -13.59
N LEU A 346 10.46 12.20 -13.87
CA LEU A 346 9.18 11.75 -14.45
C LEU A 346 8.00 12.01 -13.50
N GLY A 347 8.21 11.91 -12.20
CA GLY A 347 7.23 12.31 -11.18
C GLY A 347 6.90 13.80 -11.24
N PHE A 348 7.90 14.66 -11.46
CA PHE A 348 7.68 16.09 -11.67
C PHE A 348 6.91 16.38 -12.96
N VAL A 349 7.27 15.75 -14.08
CA VAL A 349 6.53 15.91 -15.34
C VAL A 349 5.08 15.47 -15.17
N TYR A 350 4.84 14.37 -14.45
CA TYR A 350 3.51 13.93 -14.09
C TYR A 350 2.74 15.02 -13.31
N GLN A 351 3.33 15.58 -12.26
CA GLN A 351 2.69 16.64 -11.46
C GLN A 351 2.40 17.91 -12.27
N GLN A 352 3.31 18.34 -13.15
CA GLN A 352 3.07 19.46 -14.06
C GLN A 352 1.93 19.17 -15.04
N THR A 353 1.87 17.94 -15.55
CA THR A 353 0.81 17.50 -16.46
C THR A 353 -0.54 17.44 -15.71
N LEU A 354 -0.53 17.00 -14.45
CA LEU A 354 -1.70 16.95 -13.57
C LEU A 354 -2.30 18.36 -13.35
N LYS A 355 -1.47 19.40 -13.24
CA LYS A 355 -1.95 20.80 -13.14
C LYS A 355 -2.84 21.21 -14.32
N MET A 356 -2.65 20.63 -15.52
CA MET A 356 -3.51 20.92 -16.67
C MET A 356 -4.96 20.46 -16.45
N LEU A 357 -5.18 19.45 -15.61
CA LEU A 357 -6.51 18.94 -15.26
C LEU A 357 -7.20 19.83 -14.19
N ASN A 358 -6.44 20.71 -13.53
CA ASN A 358 -6.98 21.52 -12.44
C ASN A 358 -8.07 22.48 -12.94
N MET A 359 -9.20 22.53 -12.23
CA MET A 359 -10.39 23.31 -12.60
C MET A 359 -10.96 23.02 -14.00
N LYS A 360 -10.61 21.87 -14.61
CA LYS A 360 -11.19 21.42 -15.87
C LYS A 360 -12.37 20.51 -15.60
N PHE A 361 -13.53 20.94 -16.10
CA PHE A 361 -14.80 20.21 -15.98
C PHE A 361 -15.17 19.52 -17.31
N GLU A 362 -14.17 19.18 -18.12
CA GLU A 362 -14.31 18.43 -19.37
C GLU A 362 -13.14 17.44 -19.48
N PRO A 363 -13.35 16.24 -20.07
CA PRO A 363 -12.26 15.31 -20.33
C PRO A 363 -11.26 15.93 -21.30
N ILE A 364 -10.00 15.98 -20.89
CA ILE A 364 -8.90 16.45 -21.74
C ILE A 364 -8.36 15.26 -22.50
N HIS A 365 -8.24 15.39 -23.82
CA HIS A 365 -7.52 14.42 -24.63
C HIS A 365 -6.02 14.64 -24.44
N PHE A 366 -5.33 13.59 -24.02
CA PHE A 366 -3.90 13.57 -23.76
C PHE A 366 -3.25 12.50 -24.65
N ASP A 367 -2.51 12.96 -25.64
CA ASP A 367 -1.84 12.15 -26.63
C ASP A 367 -0.36 12.52 -26.74
N GLN A 368 0.42 11.71 -27.46
CA GLN A 368 1.85 11.93 -27.61
C GLN A 368 2.17 13.23 -28.37
N GLU A 369 1.28 13.70 -29.25
CA GLU A 369 1.49 14.89 -30.08
C GLU A 369 1.29 16.19 -29.29
N SER A 370 0.28 16.23 -28.43
CA SER A 370 -0.03 17.34 -27.52
C SER A 370 0.87 17.36 -26.28
N PHE A 371 1.51 16.23 -25.94
CA PHE A 371 2.39 16.15 -24.80
C PHE A 371 3.74 16.83 -25.03
N GLN A 372 3.98 17.92 -24.30
CA GLN A 372 5.24 18.65 -24.30
C GLN A 372 5.88 18.59 -22.90
N PRO A 373 6.81 17.65 -22.64
CA PRO A 373 7.56 17.66 -21.39
C PRO A 373 8.50 18.87 -21.34
N PRO A 374 8.83 19.39 -20.13
CA PRO A 374 9.80 20.47 -19.98
C PRO A 374 11.12 20.15 -20.68
N GLU A 375 11.67 21.12 -21.41
CA GLU A 375 12.82 20.91 -22.30
C GLU A 375 14.04 20.30 -21.57
N LYS A 376 14.33 20.80 -20.36
CA LYS A 376 15.40 20.28 -19.50
C LYS A 376 15.25 18.78 -19.18
N VAL A 377 14.00 18.29 -19.04
CA VAL A 377 13.74 16.85 -18.87
C VAL A 377 13.90 16.15 -20.21
N ALA A 378 13.32 16.67 -21.28
CA ALA A 378 13.39 16.07 -22.62
C ALA A 378 14.84 15.84 -23.10
N GLN A 379 15.77 16.76 -22.77
CA GLN A 379 17.20 16.62 -23.09
C GLN A 379 17.89 15.45 -22.37
N LYS A 380 17.34 14.96 -21.24
CA LYS A 380 17.91 13.89 -20.42
C LYS A 380 17.44 12.50 -20.80
N PHE A 381 16.33 12.38 -21.53
CA PHE A 381 15.80 11.11 -22.00
C PHE A 381 16.12 10.94 -23.49
N SER A 382 16.50 9.72 -23.86
CA SER A 382 16.77 9.37 -25.26
C SER A 382 15.52 9.44 -26.16
N ASP A 383 14.32 9.32 -25.57
CA ASP A 383 13.08 9.22 -26.31
C ASP A 383 11.92 9.88 -25.54
N LYS A 384 11.23 10.82 -26.19
CA LYS A 384 10.04 11.49 -25.65
C LYS A 384 8.89 10.52 -25.42
N LYS A 385 8.79 9.45 -26.23
CA LYS A 385 7.78 8.40 -26.07
C LYS A 385 7.90 7.70 -24.73
N LYS A 386 9.14 7.43 -24.27
CA LYS A 386 9.36 6.83 -22.94
C LYS A 386 8.86 7.71 -21.80
N ILE A 387 9.03 9.03 -21.93
CA ILE A 387 8.48 9.99 -20.96
C ILE A 387 6.95 9.92 -20.97
N TYR A 388 6.33 9.97 -22.16
CA TYR A 388 4.87 9.88 -22.31
C TYR A 388 4.31 8.59 -21.70
N ASP A 389 4.89 7.44 -22.04
CA ASP A 389 4.46 6.13 -21.55
C ASP A 389 4.57 6.04 -20.03
N ALA A 390 5.63 6.60 -19.44
CA ALA A 390 5.81 6.63 -17.98
C ALA A 390 4.79 7.54 -17.28
N VAL A 391 4.51 8.72 -17.84
CA VAL A 391 3.48 9.64 -17.31
C VAL A 391 2.09 9.02 -17.43
N MET A 392 1.77 8.38 -18.56
CA MET A 392 0.52 7.64 -18.76
C MET A 392 0.36 6.46 -17.80
N ALA A 393 1.45 5.72 -17.52
CA ALA A 393 1.43 4.66 -16.53
C ALA A 393 1.12 5.18 -15.12
N ARG A 394 1.58 6.39 -14.77
CA ARG A 394 1.25 7.05 -13.50
C ARG A 394 -0.23 7.45 -13.45
N PHE A 395 -0.77 8.09 -14.50
CA PHE A 395 -2.21 8.41 -14.57
C PHE A 395 -3.11 7.19 -14.38
N ARG A 396 -2.76 6.05 -14.98
CA ARG A 396 -3.55 4.81 -14.84
C ARG A 396 -3.56 4.23 -13.43
N LYS A 397 -2.54 4.54 -12.63
CA LYS A 397 -2.41 4.08 -11.24
C LYS A 397 -2.95 5.09 -10.24
N ASP A 398 -3.18 6.33 -10.64
CA ASP A 398 -3.67 7.39 -9.75
C ASP A 398 -5.18 7.20 -9.46
N PRO A 399 -5.58 6.98 -8.19
CA PRO A 399 -6.98 6.78 -7.83
C PRO A 399 -7.85 8.04 -7.99
N GLU A 400 -7.23 9.22 -8.09
CA GLU A 400 -7.91 10.51 -8.23
C GLU A 400 -8.19 10.87 -9.70
N VAL A 401 -7.55 10.20 -10.66
CA VAL A 401 -7.70 10.49 -12.09
C VAL A 401 -8.43 9.37 -12.81
N LEU A 402 -9.52 9.69 -13.50
CA LEU A 402 -10.20 8.77 -14.39
C LEU A 402 -9.53 8.80 -15.76
N VAL A 403 -9.17 7.62 -16.26
CA VAL A 403 -8.49 7.43 -17.55
C VAL A 403 -9.35 6.55 -18.46
N SER A 404 -9.70 7.07 -19.64
CA SER A 404 -10.32 6.28 -20.72
C SER A 404 -9.45 6.31 -21.96
N LEU A 405 -9.09 5.13 -22.48
CA LEU A 405 -8.17 5.00 -23.60
C LEU A 405 -8.89 5.31 -24.92
N ASP A 406 -8.36 6.26 -25.70
CA ASP A 406 -8.82 6.45 -27.07
C ASP A 406 -8.14 5.45 -28.00
N ARG A 407 -8.89 4.41 -28.38
CA ARG A 407 -8.42 3.38 -29.32
C ARG A 407 -8.55 3.80 -30.79
N ARG A 408 -9.13 4.98 -31.06
CA ARG A 408 -9.35 5.47 -32.43
C ARG A 408 -8.19 6.33 -32.93
N SER A 409 -7.39 6.88 -32.03
CA SER A 409 -6.18 7.62 -32.39
C SER A 409 -5.01 6.65 -32.64
N ASP A 410 -4.13 7.00 -33.57
CA ASP A 410 -2.87 6.32 -33.82
C ASP A 410 -1.73 7.36 -33.80
N PRO A 411 -0.90 7.41 -32.75
CA PRO A 411 -0.85 6.50 -31.60
C PRO A 411 -2.05 6.66 -30.64
N PRO A 412 -2.39 5.61 -29.85
CA PRO A 412 -3.51 5.64 -28.91
C PRO A 412 -3.28 6.66 -27.80
N GLY A 413 -4.21 7.61 -27.65
CA GLY A 413 -4.24 8.63 -26.61
C GLY A 413 -5.14 8.21 -25.43
N ALA A 414 -5.37 9.14 -24.51
CA ALA A 414 -6.31 8.93 -23.41
C ALA A 414 -7.08 10.19 -23.06
N PHE A 415 -8.34 10.03 -22.67
CA PHE A 415 -9.13 11.07 -22.03
C PHE A 415 -8.92 11.02 -20.52
N LEU A 416 -8.57 12.17 -19.96
CA LEU A 416 -8.25 12.35 -18.54
C LEU A 416 -9.22 13.34 -17.90
N ILE A 417 -9.70 13.03 -16.69
CA ILE A 417 -10.41 13.98 -15.82
C ILE A 417 -10.19 13.60 -14.35
N PHE A 418 -10.12 14.59 -13.47
CA PHE A 418 -10.18 14.30 -12.03
C PHE A 418 -11.53 13.69 -11.66
N ARG A 419 -11.50 12.66 -10.81
CA ARG A 419 -12.67 11.98 -10.27
C ARG A 419 -13.59 12.96 -9.53
N SER A 420 -13.02 13.92 -8.80
CA SER A 420 -13.74 14.99 -8.11
C SER A 420 -14.50 15.93 -9.06
N ASN A 421 -14.00 16.12 -10.29
CA ASN A 421 -14.62 17.00 -11.29
C ASN A 421 -15.70 16.30 -12.13
N LEU A 422 -15.86 14.98 -12.00
CA LEU A 422 -16.77 14.18 -12.83
C LEU A 422 -18.24 14.64 -12.72
N ALA A 423 -18.73 14.92 -11.52
CA ALA A 423 -20.11 15.35 -11.28
C ALA A 423 -20.42 16.66 -12.02
N ARG A 424 -19.60 17.70 -11.78
CA ARG A 424 -19.71 18.99 -12.49
C ARG A 424 -19.57 18.85 -13.99
N ALA A 425 -18.65 18.00 -14.45
CA ALA A 425 -18.46 17.75 -15.88
C ALA A 425 -19.72 17.13 -16.51
N PHE A 426 -20.39 16.22 -15.81
CA PHE A 426 -21.62 15.58 -16.27
C PHE A 426 -22.82 16.53 -16.31
N ILE A 427 -22.92 17.43 -15.33
CA ILE A 427 -23.95 18.47 -15.29
C ILE A 427 -23.79 19.41 -16.50
N ARG A 428 -22.59 19.97 -16.67
CA ARG A 428 -22.27 20.99 -17.67
C ARG A 428 -22.28 20.47 -19.10
N ASN A 429 -21.78 19.26 -19.34
CA ASN A 429 -21.57 18.74 -20.70
C ASN A 429 -22.63 17.74 -21.12
N LYS A 430 -23.79 18.27 -21.52
CA LYS A 430 -24.95 17.46 -21.93
C LYS A 430 -24.61 16.43 -23.01
N ASP A 431 -23.87 16.84 -24.04
CA ASP A 431 -23.58 16.00 -25.22
C ASP A 431 -22.57 14.88 -24.94
N ARG A 432 -21.82 14.96 -23.82
CA ARG A 432 -20.78 14.00 -23.45
C ARG A 432 -21.15 13.11 -22.26
N ARG A 433 -22.39 13.19 -21.74
CA ARG A 433 -22.84 12.42 -20.56
C ARG A 433 -22.63 10.91 -20.68
N SER A 434 -22.98 10.33 -21.83
CA SER A 434 -22.76 8.89 -22.07
C SER A 434 -21.28 8.51 -22.06
N PHE A 435 -20.41 9.40 -22.56
CA PHE A 435 -18.97 9.19 -22.54
C PHE A 435 -18.39 9.33 -21.13
N LEU A 436 -18.79 10.36 -20.37
CA LEU A 436 -18.40 10.55 -18.97
C LEU A 436 -18.82 9.37 -18.08
N HIS A 437 -20.03 8.86 -18.29
CA HIS A 437 -20.51 7.66 -17.61
C HIS A 437 -19.65 6.42 -17.94
N LEU A 438 -19.21 6.27 -19.20
CA LEU A 438 -18.32 5.19 -19.60
C LEU A 438 -16.92 5.34 -18.99
N MET A 439 -16.37 6.56 -19.01
CA MET A 439 -15.10 6.91 -18.37
C MET A 439 -15.08 6.52 -16.89
N ALA A 440 -16.16 6.83 -16.16
CA ALA A 440 -16.31 6.45 -14.76
C ALA A 440 -16.27 4.93 -14.57
N LYS A 441 -16.96 4.18 -15.44
CA LYS A 441 -16.96 2.71 -15.41
C LYS A 441 -15.59 2.10 -15.71
N GLU A 442 -14.90 2.64 -16.71
CA GLU A 442 -13.54 2.20 -17.06
C GLU A 442 -12.54 2.52 -15.95
N GLY A 443 -12.72 3.64 -15.25
CA GLY A 443 -11.92 4.05 -14.10
C GLY A 443 -12.31 3.43 -12.75
N GLY A 444 -13.03 2.30 -12.73
CA GLY A 444 -13.32 1.54 -11.51
C GLY A 444 -14.55 1.97 -10.72
N MET A 445 -15.36 2.91 -11.21
CA MET A 445 -16.67 3.25 -10.63
C MET A 445 -17.72 2.31 -11.22
N GLY A 446 -18.00 1.20 -10.55
CA GLY A 446 -18.84 0.11 -11.07
C GLY A 446 -20.23 0.55 -11.56
N SER A 447 -20.85 1.53 -10.89
CA SER A 447 -22.13 2.09 -11.34
C SER A 447 -21.94 3.24 -12.33
N GLY A 448 -20.73 3.76 -12.51
CA GLY A 448 -20.44 4.94 -13.33
C GLY A 448 -20.82 6.22 -12.59
N ILE A 449 -21.50 7.15 -13.27
CA ILE A 449 -21.89 8.45 -12.68
C ILE A 449 -22.74 8.33 -11.41
N TYR A 450 -23.45 7.22 -11.18
CA TYR A 450 -24.25 7.05 -9.97
C TYR A 450 -23.40 6.90 -8.70
N ASP A 451 -22.13 6.47 -8.83
CA ASP A 451 -21.22 6.36 -7.69
C ASP A 451 -20.75 7.73 -7.17
N THR A 452 -21.05 8.84 -7.88
CA THR A 452 -20.82 10.21 -7.37
C THR A 452 -22.01 10.78 -6.60
N LEU A 453 -23.13 10.05 -6.52
CA LEU A 453 -24.29 10.47 -5.75
C LEU A 453 -24.05 10.21 -4.26
N ILE A 454 -24.30 11.23 -3.44
CA ILE A 454 -24.17 11.17 -1.98
C ILE A 454 -25.56 11.24 -1.36
N ASP A 455 -25.75 10.60 -0.20
CA ASP A 455 -27.00 10.74 0.56
C ASP A 455 -27.19 12.19 1.03
N ILE A 456 -28.17 12.84 0.44
CA ILE A 456 -28.55 14.24 0.67
C ILE A 456 -29.03 14.49 2.10
N ASN A 457 -29.37 13.42 2.85
CA ASN A 457 -29.81 13.48 4.24
C ASN A 457 -28.67 13.35 5.26
N MET A 458 -27.41 13.23 4.81
CA MET A 458 -26.27 13.10 5.69
C MET A 458 -26.04 14.40 6.50
N PRO A 459 -25.92 14.34 7.84
CA PRO A 459 -25.71 15.52 8.66
C PRO A 459 -24.32 16.14 8.40
N GLY A 460 -24.26 17.47 8.28
CA GLY A 460 -23.01 18.22 8.10
C GLY A 460 -22.61 18.54 6.65
N LEU A 461 -23.48 18.30 5.67
CA LEU A 461 -23.25 18.68 4.27
C LEU A 461 -23.42 20.19 4.04
N ASP A 462 -22.49 20.79 3.28
CA ASP A 462 -22.56 22.19 2.87
C ASP A 462 -23.67 22.42 1.82
N THR A 463 -24.24 23.62 1.83
CA THR A 463 -25.29 24.09 0.92
C THR A 463 -24.89 23.99 -0.56
N GLU A 464 -23.62 24.24 -0.90
CA GLU A 464 -23.10 24.09 -2.26
C GLU A 464 -23.03 22.63 -2.72
N VAL A 465 -22.69 21.71 -1.82
CA VAL A 465 -22.66 20.28 -2.13
C VAL A 465 -24.08 19.77 -2.35
N LEU A 466 -25.03 20.22 -1.54
CA LEU A 466 -26.44 19.86 -1.68
C LEU A 466 -27.04 20.37 -3.00
N SER A 467 -26.71 21.59 -3.44
CA SER A 467 -27.17 22.13 -4.72
C SER A 467 -26.57 21.35 -5.89
N GLU A 468 -25.27 21.06 -5.85
CA GLU A 468 -24.60 20.26 -6.88
C GLU A 468 -25.19 18.84 -7.00
N GLN A 469 -25.50 18.18 -5.88
CA GLN A 469 -26.12 16.86 -5.87
C GLN A 469 -27.55 16.86 -6.46
N ARG A 470 -28.32 17.95 -6.24
CA ARG A 470 -29.63 18.13 -6.87
C ARG A 470 -29.50 18.30 -8.38
N GLU A 471 -28.59 19.17 -8.83
CA GLU A 471 -28.31 19.40 -10.25
C GLU A 471 -27.83 18.12 -10.95
N LEU A 472 -26.96 17.35 -10.30
CA LEU A 472 -26.49 16.06 -10.81
C LEU A 472 -27.65 15.08 -10.97
N THR A 473 -28.52 14.96 -9.97
CA THR A 473 -29.69 14.09 -10.02
C THR A 473 -30.64 14.46 -11.17
N GLU A 474 -30.87 15.75 -11.39
CA GLU A 474 -31.64 16.23 -12.53
C GLU A 474 -30.95 15.94 -13.87
N ALA A 475 -29.64 16.15 -13.95
CA ALA A 475 -28.86 15.89 -15.16
C ALA A 475 -28.89 14.40 -15.54
N ILE A 476 -28.82 13.51 -14.56
CA ILE A 476 -28.94 12.05 -14.74
C ILE A 476 -30.33 11.70 -15.28
N LYS A 477 -31.41 12.18 -14.64
CA LYS A 477 -32.78 11.93 -15.11
C LYS A 477 -33.00 12.39 -16.55
N LYS A 478 -32.55 13.61 -16.88
CA LYS A 478 -32.66 14.17 -18.24
C LYS A 478 -31.90 13.30 -19.27
N TRP A 479 -30.73 12.80 -18.89
CA TRP A 479 -29.92 11.92 -19.75
C TRP A 479 -30.55 10.54 -19.95
N GLU A 480 -31.12 9.93 -18.89
CA GLU A 480 -31.85 8.67 -18.99
C GLU A 480 -33.06 8.80 -19.92
N ASP A 481 -33.83 9.88 -19.80
CA ASP A 481 -34.96 10.18 -20.69
C ASP A 481 -34.52 10.32 -22.16
N GLU A 482 -33.36 10.92 -22.40
CA GLU A 482 -32.78 11.07 -23.74
C GLU A 482 -32.35 9.71 -24.31
N LEU A 483 -31.67 8.87 -23.52
CA LEU A 483 -31.34 7.50 -23.91
C LEU A 483 -32.58 6.66 -24.20
N GLU A 484 -33.64 6.80 -23.40
CA GLU A 484 -34.92 6.13 -23.66
C GLU A 484 -35.57 6.61 -24.96
N LYS A 485 -35.56 7.93 -25.21
CA LYS A 485 -36.10 8.52 -26.45
C LYS A 485 -35.30 8.05 -27.67
N GLU A 486 -33.97 7.99 -27.58
CA GLU A 486 -33.12 7.46 -28.65
C GLU A 486 -33.36 5.98 -28.89
N ARG A 487 -33.46 5.18 -27.83
CA ARG A 487 -33.81 3.76 -27.92
C ARG A 487 -35.16 3.57 -28.62
N LYS A 488 -36.19 4.32 -28.21
CA LYS A 488 -37.51 4.32 -28.85
C LYS A 488 -37.44 4.78 -30.32
N LYS A 489 -36.60 5.78 -30.66
CA LYS A 489 -36.37 6.23 -32.05
C LYS A 489 -35.66 5.14 -32.89
N ARG A 490 -34.65 4.45 -32.36
CA ARG A 490 -33.96 3.34 -33.04
C ARG A 490 -34.91 2.15 -33.24
N GLU A 491 -35.72 1.81 -32.24
CA GLU A 491 -36.74 0.78 -32.36
C GLU A 491 -37.83 1.13 -33.39
N ARG A 492 -38.18 2.42 -33.54
CA ARG A 492 -39.11 2.91 -34.58
C ARG A 492 -38.48 2.92 -35.98
N LYS A 493 -37.23 3.39 -36.14
CA LYS A 493 -36.50 3.37 -37.42
C LYS A 493 -36.23 1.95 -37.91
N GLY A 494 -35.88 1.02 -37.01
CA GLY A 494 -35.68 -0.40 -37.32
C GLY A 494 -36.98 -1.13 -37.69
N ARG A 495 -38.15 -0.59 -37.34
CA ARG A 495 -39.45 -1.09 -37.82
C ARG A 495 -39.86 -0.50 -39.18
N GLY A 496 -39.54 0.76 -39.45
CA GLY A 496 -39.96 1.45 -40.69
C GLY A 496 -39.28 0.93 -41.97
N LEU A 497 -37.99 0.59 -41.92
CA LEU A 497 -37.26 0.05 -43.09
C LEU A 497 -37.69 -1.37 -43.45
N LEU A 498 -37.88 -2.23 -42.45
CA LEU A 498 -38.27 -3.63 -42.65
C LEU A 498 -39.75 -3.78 -43.03
N ALA A 499 -40.62 -2.90 -42.51
CA ALA A 499 -42.03 -2.84 -42.90
C ALA A 499 -42.21 -2.29 -44.33
N ARG A 500 -41.49 -1.22 -44.71
CA ARG A 500 -41.55 -0.68 -46.09
C ARG A 500 -40.98 -1.65 -47.13
N PHE A 501 -39.98 -2.45 -46.79
CA PHE A 501 -39.43 -3.47 -47.67
C PHE A 501 -40.40 -4.65 -47.85
N LEU A 502 -41.12 -5.04 -46.79
CA LEU A 502 -42.15 -6.08 -46.86
C LEU A 502 -43.41 -5.62 -47.62
N ASP A 503 -43.87 -4.38 -47.41
CA ASP A 503 -44.99 -3.81 -48.17
C ASP A 503 -44.67 -3.65 -49.66
N TRP A 504 -43.41 -3.32 -49.99
CA TRP A 504 -42.95 -3.24 -51.39
C TRP A 504 -42.85 -4.63 -52.04
N LEU A 505 -42.40 -5.66 -51.31
CA LEU A 505 -42.39 -7.05 -51.82
C LEU A 505 -43.80 -7.63 -51.97
N LEU A 506 -44.72 -7.32 -51.05
CA LEU A 506 -46.11 -7.81 -51.11
C LEU A 506 -46.92 -7.13 -52.22
N SER A 507 -46.64 -5.85 -52.54
CA SER A 507 -47.29 -5.16 -53.66
C SER A 507 -46.81 -5.67 -55.04
N LEU A 508 -45.61 -6.26 -55.12
CA LEU A 508 -45.08 -6.90 -56.33
C LEU A 508 -45.72 -8.28 -56.62
N PHE A 509 -46.43 -8.88 -55.67
CA PHE A 509 -47.10 -10.19 -55.81
C PHE A 509 -48.65 -10.11 -55.74
N GLY A 510 -49.25 -8.92 -55.83
CA GLY A 510 -50.68 -8.77 -56.10
C GLY A 510 -51.62 -9.22 -54.97
N MET A 511 -51.19 -9.18 -53.71
CA MET A 511 -52.09 -9.38 -52.56
C MET A 511 -52.38 -8.05 -51.89
N ASP A 512 -53.47 -7.42 -52.30
CA ASP A 512 -54.06 -6.28 -51.60
C ASP A 512 -54.67 -6.78 -50.26
N ALA A 513 -54.37 -6.09 -49.16
CA ALA A 513 -54.79 -6.49 -47.83
C ALA A 513 -56.26 -6.11 -47.56
N GLY A 514 -57.10 -7.11 -47.25
CA GLY A 514 -58.37 -6.91 -46.56
C GLY A 514 -58.23 -7.23 -45.06
N PRO A 515 -58.84 -6.47 -44.13
CA PRO A 515 -58.57 -6.59 -42.70
C PRO A 515 -59.45 -7.67 -42.06
N GLU A 516 -58.88 -8.55 -41.22
CA GLU A 516 -59.68 -9.45 -40.38
C GLU A 516 -59.44 -9.28 -38.88
N LYS A 517 -60.58 -9.29 -38.19
CA LYS A 517 -60.81 -9.17 -36.74
C LYS A 517 -60.39 -10.47 -36.01
N LYS A 518 -60.03 -10.32 -34.73
CA LYS A 518 -59.96 -11.37 -33.69
C LYS A 518 -61.24 -12.23 -33.62
N PRO A 519 -61.20 -13.53 -33.22
CA PRO A 519 -61.18 -13.90 -31.78
C PRO A 519 -60.46 -15.22 -31.38
N ASP A 520 -60.54 -15.44 -30.05
CA ASP A 520 -59.99 -16.38 -29.06
C ASP A 520 -59.90 -17.92 -29.27
N ASN A 521 -59.05 -18.47 -28.39
CA ASN A 521 -59.09 -19.75 -27.64
C ASN A 521 -58.81 -21.12 -28.29
N GLY A 522 -57.79 -21.79 -27.72
CA GLY A 522 -57.98 -23.11 -27.10
C GLY A 522 -57.26 -24.32 -27.74
N HIS A 523 -56.48 -25.01 -26.89
CA HIS A 523 -56.03 -26.41 -26.96
C HIS A 523 -54.75 -26.80 -27.74
N SER A 524 -53.73 -27.13 -26.94
CA SER A 524 -52.65 -28.10 -27.19
C SER A 524 -53.21 -29.52 -27.32
N PRO A 525 -52.50 -30.50 -27.96
CA PRO A 525 -51.38 -31.19 -27.29
C PRO A 525 -50.15 -31.56 -28.15
N THR A 526 -49.01 -31.63 -27.44
CA THR A 526 -47.85 -32.58 -27.42
C THR A 526 -47.88 -33.85 -28.33
N ILE A 527 -46.79 -34.57 -28.71
CA ILE A 527 -45.40 -34.77 -28.20
C ILE A 527 -44.57 -35.54 -29.29
N GLU A 528 -43.24 -35.34 -29.29
CA GLU A 528 -42.10 -36.20 -29.73
C GLU A 528 -42.06 -36.93 -31.09
N GLU A 529 -41.08 -36.52 -31.92
CA GLU A 529 -40.12 -37.30 -32.76
C GLU A 529 -39.45 -36.27 -33.70
N LEU A 530 -38.15 -36.11 -33.91
CA LEU A 530 -36.94 -36.91 -33.69
C LEU A 530 -35.73 -35.95 -33.64
N ALA A 531 -34.70 -36.38 -32.91
CA ALA A 531 -33.38 -35.80 -32.89
C ALA A 531 -32.58 -36.15 -34.18
N GLU A 532 -31.42 -35.50 -34.32
CA GLU A 532 -30.33 -35.76 -35.27
C GLU A 532 -30.42 -35.08 -36.64
N SER A 533 -29.88 -33.86 -36.71
CA SER A 533 -28.65 -33.64 -37.48
C SER A 533 -28.12 -32.23 -37.20
N ALA A 534 -26.88 -32.18 -36.74
CA ALA A 534 -26.13 -30.99 -36.46
C ALA A 534 -25.75 -30.22 -37.74
N GLU A 535 -25.37 -28.95 -37.53
CA GLU A 535 -24.65 -28.06 -38.44
C GLU A 535 -25.44 -27.38 -39.57
N SER A 536 -25.93 -26.17 -39.27
CA SER A 536 -25.48 -24.98 -40.00
C SER A 536 -25.96 -23.71 -39.31
N GLU A 537 -25.01 -22.83 -39.00
CA GLU A 537 -25.23 -21.45 -38.56
C GLU A 537 -26.07 -20.67 -39.58
N SER A 538 -27.04 -19.90 -39.08
CA SER A 538 -27.15 -18.43 -39.23
C SER A 538 -28.61 -17.95 -39.34
N GLU A 539 -28.91 -17.02 -38.43
CA GLU A 539 -29.85 -15.90 -38.52
C GLU A 539 -31.40 -16.10 -38.60
N ASN A 540 -32.01 -15.61 -37.50
CA ASN A 540 -33.15 -14.67 -37.45
C ASN A 540 -34.56 -15.10 -37.90
N LYS A 541 -35.49 -15.25 -36.91
CA LYS A 541 -36.59 -14.28 -36.66
C LYS A 541 -37.54 -14.64 -35.48
N LYS A 542 -37.50 -13.77 -34.46
CA LYS A 542 -38.59 -13.13 -33.67
C LYS A 542 -40.02 -13.72 -33.68
N LYS A 543 -40.56 -13.93 -32.46
CA LYS A 543 -41.84 -13.36 -31.95
C LYS A 543 -41.65 -13.03 -30.45
N LYS A 544 -41.57 -11.77 -30.01
CA LYS A 544 -42.58 -10.73 -29.68
C LYS A 544 -43.07 -10.78 -28.21
N LYS A 545 -42.47 -9.85 -27.44
CA LYS A 545 -42.69 -9.35 -26.06
C LYS A 545 -44.12 -9.31 -25.49
N GLN A 546 -44.21 -9.55 -24.19
CA GLN A 546 -44.80 -8.64 -23.18
C GLN A 546 -43.83 -8.57 -21.97
N THR A 547 -43.04 -7.50 -21.86
CA THR A 547 -43.09 -6.46 -20.80
C THR A 547 -42.70 -6.92 -19.40
N GLN A 548 -41.45 -6.70 -19.02
CA GLN A 548 -41.09 -5.91 -17.84
C GLN A 548 -39.64 -5.40 -17.95
N ARG A 549 -39.39 -4.26 -17.30
CA ARG A 549 -38.15 -3.48 -17.31
C ARG A 549 -36.99 -4.31 -16.74
N SER A 550 -35.82 -4.28 -17.38
CA SER A 550 -34.57 -4.75 -16.76
C SER A 550 -33.46 -3.73 -16.99
N GLY A 551 -32.86 -3.30 -15.87
CA GLY A 551 -31.56 -2.64 -15.81
C GLY A 551 -30.42 -3.61 -16.18
N PRO A 552 -29.16 -3.27 -15.83
CA PRO A 552 -27.98 -3.98 -16.32
C PRO A 552 -27.97 -5.42 -15.81
N LYS A 553 -27.48 -6.35 -16.65
CA LYS A 553 -27.35 -7.77 -16.29
C LYS A 553 -26.49 -7.89 -15.03
N ALA A 554 -27.14 -8.19 -13.90
CA ALA A 554 -26.47 -8.71 -12.71
C ALA A 554 -25.65 -9.93 -13.14
N ARG A 555 -24.42 -10.06 -12.64
CA ARG A 555 -23.64 -11.30 -12.80
C ARG A 555 -24.38 -12.40 -12.06
N THR A 556 -25.30 -13.09 -12.73
CA THR A 556 -26.06 -14.16 -12.10
C THR A 556 -25.17 -15.39 -11.94
N HIS A 557 -25.00 -15.82 -10.70
CA HIS A 557 -24.25 -17.02 -10.37
C HIS A 557 -25.22 -18.17 -10.10
N LEU A 558 -24.99 -19.34 -10.70
CA LEU A 558 -25.72 -20.54 -10.31
C LEU A 558 -25.18 -20.98 -8.95
N VAL A 559 -25.99 -20.88 -7.89
CA VAL A 559 -25.58 -21.31 -6.53
C VAL A 559 -25.21 -22.80 -6.56
N PRO A 560 -23.96 -23.16 -6.21
CA PRO A 560 -23.53 -24.55 -6.19
C PRO A 560 -24.41 -25.44 -5.29
N PRO A 561 -24.64 -26.72 -5.64
CA PRO A 561 -25.53 -27.60 -4.88
C PRO A 561 -25.14 -27.78 -3.40
N ASN A 562 -23.84 -27.72 -3.08
CA ASN A 562 -23.32 -27.78 -1.71
C ASN A 562 -23.69 -26.51 -0.91
N VAL A 563 -23.59 -25.32 -1.52
CA VAL A 563 -24.00 -24.03 -0.92
C VAL A 563 -25.51 -23.99 -0.73
N SER A 564 -26.29 -24.45 -1.71
CA SER A 564 -27.75 -24.54 -1.60
C SER A 564 -28.19 -25.51 -0.48
N LYS A 565 -27.51 -26.66 -0.32
CA LYS A 565 -27.78 -27.61 0.77
C LYS A 565 -27.43 -27.05 2.14
N ALA A 566 -26.31 -26.32 2.27
CA ALA A 566 -25.91 -25.67 3.51
C ALA A 566 -26.87 -24.52 3.89
N ALA A 567 -27.27 -23.69 2.93
CA ALA A 567 -28.27 -22.65 3.14
C ALA A 567 -29.61 -23.23 3.59
N ALA A 568 -30.11 -24.29 2.92
CA ALA A 568 -31.35 -24.97 3.31
C ALA A 568 -31.26 -25.71 4.65
N TYR A 569 -30.06 -26.07 5.11
CA TYR A 569 -29.84 -26.63 6.44
C TYR A 569 -29.96 -25.56 7.52
N VAL A 570 -29.28 -24.42 7.34
CA VAL A 570 -29.33 -23.28 8.27
C VAL A 570 -30.74 -22.68 8.32
N GLU A 571 -31.41 -22.58 7.17
CA GLU A 571 -32.78 -22.09 7.05
C GLU A 571 -33.76 -22.90 7.91
N ARG A 572 -33.68 -24.23 7.85
CA ARG A 572 -34.54 -25.13 8.64
C ARG A 572 -34.22 -25.07 10.14
N ALA A 573 -32.97 -24.81 10.50
CA ALA A 573 -32.55 -24.68 11.88
C ALA A 573 -32.97 -23.34 12.52
N ASN A 574 -33.16 -22.29 11.72
CA ASN A 574 -33.38 -20.92 12.19
C ASN A 574 -34.71 -20.32 11.71
N HIS A 575 -35.80 -21.09 11.68
CA HIS A 575 -37.15 -20.60 11.36
C HIS A 575 -37.29 -19.84 10.01
N GLY A 576 -36.47 -20.17 9.01
CA GLY A 576 -36.49 -19.49 7.70
C GLY A 576 -35.45 -18.37 7.54
N LEU A 577 -34.64 -18.12 8.58
CA LEU A 577 -33.51 -17.18 8.56
C LEU A 577 -32.22 -17.89 8.11
N ILE A 578 -31.44 -17.25 7.23
CA ILE A 578 -30.20 -17.82 6.69
C ILE A 578 -29.02 -16.95 7.11
N TRP A 579 -28.45 -17.24 8.28
CA TRP A 579 -27.25 -16.56 8.80
C TRP A 579 -26.01 -16.99 8.04
N LEU A 580 -25.31 -16.04 7.43
CA LEU A 580 -24.26 -16.34 6.47
C LEU A 580 -23.03 -17.03 7.10
N ASP A 581 -22.69 -16.66 8.34
CA ASP A 581 -21.60 -17.26 9.11
C ASP A 581 -21.90 -18.74 9.45
N GLU A 582 -23.17 -19.07 9.72
CA GLU A 582 -23.59 -20.45 9.94
C GLU A 582 -23.59 -21.28 8.65
N VAL A 583 -23.89 -20.65 7.50
CA VAL A 583 -23.80 -21.31 6.18
C VAL A 583 -22.34 -21.64 5.85
N VAL A 584 -21.42 -20.70 6.07
CA VAL A 584 -19.98 -20.93 5.89
C VAL A 584 -19.48 -22.03 6.83
N LYS A 585 -19.92 -22.02 8.09
CA LYS A 585 -19.59 -23.08 9.06
C LYS A 585 -20.14 -24.44 8.65
N ALA A 586 -21.36 -24.50 8.11
CA ALA A 586 -21.98 -25.74 7.60
C ALA A 586 -21.31 -26.26 6.32
N LEU A 587 -20.69 -25.39 5.53
CA LEU A 587 -19.92 -25.77 4.34
C LEU A 587 -18.57 -26.41 4.67
N ASN A 588 -17.99 -26.10 5.84
CA ASN A 588 -16.74 -26.65 6.37
C ASN A 588 -15.63 -26.78 5.31
N SER A 589 -15.41 -25.72 4.54
CA SER A 589 -14.50 -25.71 3.40
C SER A 589 -13.73 -24.40 3.32
N VAL A 590 -12.41 -24.48 3.13
CA VAL A 590 -11.50 -23.33 2.97
C VAL A 590 -11.81 -22.54 1.69
N LYS A 591 -12.55 -23.13 0.74
CA LYS A 591 -12.93 -22.50 -0.53
C LYS A 591 -14.06 -21.47 -0.35
N PHE A 592 -14.86 -21.59 0.71
CA PHE A 592 -16.05 -20.76 0.92
C PHE A 592 -15.87 -19.90 2.16
N ASP A 593 -15.77 -18.58 1.96
CA ASP A 593 -15.70 -17.56 2.99
C ASP A 593 -16.99 -16.71 3.00
N MET A 594 -17.12 -15.79 3.94
CA MET A 594 -18.34 -14.97 4.05
C MET A 594 -18.58 -14.07 2.84
N ASN A 595 -17.53 -13.63 2.15
CA ASN A 595 -17.68 -12.72 1.01
C ASN A 595 -18.13 -13.48 -0.22
N ASN A 596 -17.44 -14.57 -0.57
CA ASN A 596 -17.76 -15.36 -1.74
C ASN A 596 -19.08 -16.14 -1.59
N THR A 597 -19.44 -16.59 -0.39
CA THR A 597 -20.70 -17.28 -0.14
C THR A 597 -21.86 -16.28 -0.14
N GLY A 598 -21.63 -15.07 0.38
CA GLY A 598 -22.60 -13.98 0.33
C GLY A 598 -22.86 -13.53 -1.10
N ASP A 599 -21.83 -13.39 -1.93
CA ASP A 599 -21.96 -13.03 -3.35
C ASP A 599 -22.71 -14.11 -4.14
N LEU A 600 -22.47 -15.39 -3.87
CA LEU A 600 -23.20 -16.49 -4.51
C LEU A 600 -24.70 -16.44 -4.20
N LEU A 601 -25.08 -16.15 -2.96
CA LEU A 601 -26.49 -16.05 -2.56
C LEU A 601 -27.15 -14.76 -3.05
N TYR A 602 -26.44 -13.63 -2.96
CA TYR A 602 -26.92 -12.31 -3.38
C TYR A 602 -27.16 -12.22 -4.89
N TYR A 603 -26.31 -12.87 -5.68
CA TYR A 603 -26.42 -12.90 -7.13
C TYR A 603 -26.98 -14.22 -7.67
N ASP A 604 -27.76 -14.96 -6.86
CA ASP A 604 -28.37 -16.22 -7.27
C ASP A 604 -29.17 -16.04 -8.58
N GLN A 605 -28.86 -16.86 -9.59
CA GLN A 605 -29.51 -16.80 -10.90
C GLN A 605 -31.04 -17.05 -10.82
N GLN A 606 -31.49 -17.79 -9.80
CA GLN A 606 -32.90 -18.06 -9.54
C GLN A 606 -33.57 -16.97 -8.68
N ASP A 607 -32.81 -15.95 -8.25
CA ASP A 607 -33.30 -14.80 -7.47
C ASP A 607 -34.05 -15.19 -6.19
N ARG A 608 -33.65 -16.31 -5.56
CA ARG A 608 -34.40 -16.92 -4.44
C ARG A 608 -34.21 -16.21 -3.12
N PHE A 609 -33.10 -15.47 -2.94
CA PHE A 609 -32.69 -14.89 -1.67
C PHE A 609 -32.62 -13.37 -1.75
N ASP A 610 -32.88 -12.71 -0.63
CA ASP A 610 -32.67 -11.29 -0.45
C ASP A 610 -31.84 -11.04 0.81
N GLU A 611 -30.90 -10.09 0.75
CA GLU A 611 -30.02 -9.76 1.87
C GLU A 611 -30.61 -8.59 2.67
N ILE A 612 -30.74 -8.79 3.98
CA ILE A 612 -31.29 -7.77 4.87
C ILE A 612 -30.25 -6.68 5.14
N ARG A 613 -30.27 -5.64 4.29
CA ARG A 613 -29.28 -4.54 4.28
C ARG A 613 -29.04 -3.88 5.63
N PRO A 614 -30.06 -3.62 6.48
CA PRO A 614 -29.83 -3.04 7.81
C PRO A 614 -28.91 -3.88 8.71
N LEU A 615 -28.82 -5.18 8.48
CA LEU A 615 -28.01 -6.10 9.28
C LEU A 615 -26.58 -6.30 8.75
N MET A 616 -26.23 -5.77 7.57
CA MET A 616 -24.91 -5.99 6.96
C MET A 616 -23.74 -5.57 7.86
N LYS A 617 -23.92 -4.53 8.69
CA LYS A 617 -22.89 -4.02 9.61
C LYS A 617 -22.79 -4.81 10.92
N HIS A 618 -23.78 -5.64 11.24
CA HIS A 618 -23.86 -6.41 12.49
C HIS A 618 -23.65 -7.90 12.24
N ARG A 619 -24.50 -8.51 11.39
CA ARG A 619 -24.41 -9.92 10.99
C ARG A 619 -25.19 -10.14 9.70
N ARG A 620 -24.52 -10.57 8.63
CA ARG A 620 -25.14 -10.78 7.31
C ARG A 620 -26.20 -11.88 7.37
N LEU A 621 -27.40 -11.56 6.87
CA LEU A 621 -28.57 -12.42 6.89
C LEU A 621 -29.25 -12.40 5.52
N PHE A 622 -29.58 -13.60 5.03
CA PHE A 622 -30.41 -13.79 3.85
C PHE A 622 -31.77 -14.36 4.26
N ILE A 623 -32.82 -13.97 3.54
CA ILE A 623 -34.18 -14.52 3.66
C ILE A 623 -34.66 -14.89 2.26
N ARG A 624 -35.39 -16.00 2.10
CA ARG A 624 -36.03 -16.30 0.82
C ARG A 624 -37.09 -15.28 0.48
N LYS A 625 -37.16 -14.86 -0.79
CA LYS A 625 -38.16 -13.89 -1.23
C LYS A 625 -39.59 -14.38 -0.98
N GLU A 626 -39.84 -15.68 -1.13
CA GLU A 626 -41.12 -16.31 -0.80
C GLU A 626 -41.57 -16.07 0.65
N ASN A 627 -40.63 -16.00 1.60
CA ASN A 627 -40.92 -15.68 3.00
C ASN A 627 -41.12 -14.18 3.22
N LEU A 628 -40.43 -13.33 2.44
CA LEU A 628 -40.61 -11.87 2.48
C LEU A 628 -41.93 -11.38 1.88
N ASP A 629 -42.61 -12.25 1.12
CA ASP A 629 -43.95 -11.98 0.57
C ASP A 629 -45.07 -12.65 1.40
N ASN A 630 -44.72 -13.40 2.46
CA ASN A 630 -45.66 -14.13 3.31
C ASN A 630 -45.94 -13.36 4.62
N LEU A 631 -47.07 -12.65 4.68
CA LEU A 631 -47.50 -11.85 5.83
C LEU A 631 -47.55 -12.65 7.14
N ASP A 632 -48.05 -13.88 7.10
CA ASP A 632 -48.14 -14.74 8.29
C ASP A 632 -46.75 -15.13 8.79
N TRP A 633 -45.83 -15.45 7.88
CA TRP A 633 -44.45 -15.77 8.26
C TRP A 633 -43.72 -14.56 8.83
N LEU A 634 -43.86 -13.38 8.20
CA LEU A 634 -43.25 -12.13 8.66
C LEU A 634 -43.73 -11.73 10.06
N SER A 635 -45.05 -11.76 10.27
CA SER A 635 -45.69 -11.46 11.56
C SER A 635 -45.21 -12.40 12.67
N ASN A 636 -45.27 -13.71 12.42
CA ASN A 636 -44.87 -14.72 13.39
C ASN A 636 -43.36 -14.69 13.69
N THR A 637 -42.53 -14.43 12.68
CA THR A 637 -41.07 -14.36 12.84
C THR A 637 -40.63 -13.09 13.58
N ALA A 638 -41.25 -11.94 13.29
CA ALA A 638 -41.00 -10.70 14.03
C ALA A 638 -41.40 -10.84 15.51
N ALA A 639 -42.59 -11.41 15.78
CA ALA A 639 -43.05 -11.67 17.14
C ALA A 639 -42.15 -12.67 17.89
N TRP A 640 -41.63 -13.70 17.20
CA TRP A 640 -40.69 -14.63 17.80
C TRP A 640 -39.35 -13.97 18.14
N LEU A 641 -38.80 -13.14 17.25
CA LEU A 641 -37.53 -12.45 17.46
C LEU A 641 -37.55 -11.50 18.67
N GLU A 642 -38.68 -10.85 18.94
CA GLU A 642 -38.86 -9.94 20.08
C GLU A 642 -39.01 -10.66 21.42
N ASN A 643 -39.46 -11.92 21.38
CA ASN A 643 -39.68 -12.73 22.57
C ASN A 643 -38.50 -13.68 22.88
N LEU A 644 -37.35 -13.50 22.21
CA LEU A 644 -36.13 -14.26 22.49
C LEU A 644 -35.57 -13.89 23.86
N THR A 645 -35.38 -14.89 24.73
CA THR A 645 -34.84 -14.70 26.10
C THR A 645 -33.40 -14.17 26.14
N ASN A 646 -32.64 -14.32 25.05
CA ASN A 646 -31.28 -13.78 24.86
C ASN A 646 -31.19 -12.99 23.56
N ALA A 647 -32.09 -12.01 23.35
CA ALA A 647 -32.06 -11.16 22.17
C ALA A 647 -30.76 -10.33 22.12
N LYS A 648 -30.07 -10.37 20.97
CA LYS A 648 -28.93 -9.50 20.65
C LYS A 648 -29.42 -8.35 19.79
N GLU A 649 -28.57 -7.34 19.61
CA GLU A 649 -28.89 -6.12 18.86
C GLU A 649 -29.38 -6.44 17.43
N GLU A 650 -28.77 -7.42 16.76
CA GLU A 650 -29.18 -7.86 15.42
C GLU A 650 -30.61 -8.43 15.37
N HIS A 651 -31.10 -9.07 16.44
CA HIS A 651 -32.45 -9.63 16.47
C HIS A 651 -33.51 -8.53 16.56
N ASN A 652 -33.21 -7.45 17.31
CA ASN A 652 -34.10 -6.30 17.44
C ASN A 652 -34.19 -5.49 16.13
N ILE A 653 -33.04 -5.27 15.47
CA ILE A 653 -32.99 -4.61 14.16
C ILE A 653 -33.76 -5.43 13.11
N LEU A 654 -33.61 -6.76 13.14
CA LEU A 654 -34.36 -7.65 12.25
C LEU A 654 -35.86 -7.57 12.50
N ALA A 655 -36.30 -7.66 13.76
CA ALA A 655 -37.72 -7.60 14.09
C ALA A 655 -38.39 -6.29 13.63
N GLN A 656 -37.71 -5.15 13.83
CA GLN A 656 -38.17 -3.85 13.33
C GLN A 656 -38.26 -3.81 11.80
N HIS A 657 -37.26 -4.36 11.11
CA HIS A 657 -37.25 -4.42 9.65
C HIS A 657 -38.38 -5.29 9.10
N LEU A 658 -38.65 -6.45 9.72
CA LEU A 658 -39.75 -7.33 9.33
C LEU A 658 -41.12 -6.69 9.60
N ARG A 659 -41.29 -5.93 10.69
CA ARG A 659 -42.53 -5.18 10.97
C ARG A 659 -42.81 -4.09 9.96
N HIS A 660 -41.81 -3.28 9.63
CA HIS A 660 -41.95 -2.28 8.58
C HIS A 660 -42.35 -2.93 7.25
N ARG A 661 -41.82 -4.12 6.97
CA ARG A 661 -42.19 -4.89 5.78
C ARG A 661 -43.64 -5.41 5.82
N VAL A 662 -44.15 -5.79 6.99
CA VAL A 662 -45.58 -6.14 7.18
C VAL A 662 -46.46 -4.92 6.92
N GLU A 663 -46.08 -3.74 7.42
CA GLU A 663 -46.80 -2.48 7.19
C GLU A 663 -46.78 -2.05 5.72
N ASP A 664 -45.70 -2.32 4.99
CA ASP A 664 -45.60 -2.03 3.55
C ASP A 664 -46.45 -2.98 2.67
N LEU A 665 -46.80 -4.17 3.18
CA LEU A 665 -47.53 -5.22 2.45
C LEU A 665 -49.01 -5.34 2.83
N ALA A 666 -49.41 -4.83 4.01
CA ALA A 666 -50.80 -4.76 4.49
C ALA A 666 -51.51 -3.51 3.95
#